data_AF-A0A6J4Q5G8-F1
#
_entry.id   AF-A0A6J4Q5G8-F1
#
_cell.length_a   1.000
_cell.length_b   1.000
_cell.length_c   1.000
_cell.angle_alpha   90.00
_cell.angle_beta   90.00
_cell.angle_gamma   90.00
#
_symmetry.space_group_name_H-M   'P 1'
#
loop_
_entity.id
_entity.type
_entity.pdbx_description
1 polymer ?
#
loop_
_entity_poly.entity_id
_entity_poly.type
_entity_poly.pdbx_seq_one_letter_code
_entity_poly.pdbx_strand_id
1 'polypeptide(L)'
;MRRRSTGRRWGLHLVRRNGVFHFRRRWPAALRKRGAPEFLCISLRTHVLAEAVKRSADLLAAIEAGERNVLMELADSPTAEWRTRAMIREMVRAAVAAMLARQEAPVDALDTAAHLERLAQQSDAIRSAQKERDWSEAARLAGSAAALTGVPHEALVGPVLGREILSTARRLLELAHRVEKECGDPLHLGQELLTQVGLPARRQALRPPMLLSEAIEKAAEEAPDEVEKKVRAVGRLAIAFFGDVPVATLGFERVFEFLEFIWKMPKGWGKGHGRNRHGQPGREIDPLAEQREADAHDAAVLAEVMATPDLTLPEKRRRVVERLTPRLTDGYLLVQRDMFARIARAALGSAVVGRSVDDEDRVVPSHRQIEAKLVVWHKRARTPCGLPTRISRPKRRRSWSLEHVVSLLLSPIFAGSSSTAQRWRKATSSKRFILRDAFYWVPLFMITLGVRPEEILQLKVRNVRLRDGILCVFLGDDLDDAIKTEQSRRVLPVPELLLRLGFREWIAFKGQSGEVWAFPEVQPDASHDRRSQIWGDRMRTLLARLDLKCEREDIYAMRRTLASKLLNLGVDNGVRQRVLGHLEGTTVDRHYSDDGLVELKALLDQVDYGVAVGQKSGFAFPVITGCTVALLPPLEVLVALTDQGAVSALRLCDPDTDETVFAARIAGAPAPKSQEWDSLEVLTGRAVATRANEILAAYSAILPANEEAVAAFEHLLILGDPAPRMPLPPAPVRESAVPGRATDPHPVAPEPEAFHEGPVLGLRKGDTAICVFPCRGRGAEDKLPRPGLVVAVRTLRGETFLDLAPGIPHNQMPVAPHELLVVEADETSSAGLAKPTRFDLRHRILVRVDDGSRLHRRLGSLSRKSDQRLMQSIQFAGDVSPLPVGEGAGIGRTPVVERRAKKVVHPPAPSPAIGRR
;
A
#
# COMPACT_ATOMS: atom_id res chain seq x y z
N MET A 1 -20.22 56.98 36.55
CA MET A 1 -18.90 57.40 36.00
C MET A 1 -17.88 56.31 36.31
N ARG A 2 -16.81 56.02 35.55
CA ARG A 2 -16.35 56.43 34.21
C ARG A 2 -16.15 55.15 33.36
N ARG A 3 -16.41 55.16 32.03
CA ARG A 3 -15.96 54.08 31.14
C ARG A 3 -14.41 54.04 31.15
N ARG A 4 -13.79 52.89 31.47
CA ARG A 4 -12.36 52.69 31.21
C ARG A 4 -12.14 52.55 29.71
N SER A 5 -11.25 53.35 29.15
CA SER A 5 -11.00 53.39 27.71
C SER A 5 -10.39 52.08 27.20
N THR A 6 -10.87 51.63 26.04
CA THR A 6 -10.23 50.57 25.26
C THR A 6 -8.87 51.05 24.77
N GLY A 7 -7.81 50.68 25.48
CA GLY A 7 -6.45 51.07 25.15
C GLY A 7 -6.04 50.54 23.77
N ARG A 8 -5.75 51.46 22.83
CA ARG A 8 -5.17 51.12 21.53
C ARG A 8 -3.93 50.23 21.75
N ARG A 9 -3.85 49.10 21.05
CA ARG A 9 -2.64 48.25 21.03
C ARG A 9 -1.64 48.87 20.07
N TRP A 10 -0.45 49.23 20.57
CA TRP A 10 0.60 49.90 19.80
C TRP A 10 1.71 48.95 19.32
N GLY A 11 1.46 47.64 19.43
CA GLY A 11 2.44 46.56 19.28
C GLY A 11 2.23 45.49 20.36
N LEU A 12 2.91 44.34 20.22
CA LEU A 12 3.03 43.37 21.32
C LEU A 12 3.79 44.02 22.48
N HIS A 13 3.30 43.83 23.70
CA HIS A 13 3.91 44.30 24.95
C HIS A 13 4.11 45.82 25.13
N LEU A 14 3.56 46.70 24.29
CA LEU A 14 3.64 48.16 24.49
C LEU A 14 2.44 48.76 25.22
N VAL A 15 2.72 49.59 26.24
CA VAL A 15 1.71 50.37 27.01
C VAL A 15 2.21 51.80 27.20
N ARG A 16 1.40 52.81 26.85
CA ARG A 16 1.72 54.23 27.10
C ARG A 16 1.18 54.68 28.46
N ARG A 17 1.99 55.38 29.25
CA ARG A 17 1.62 56.01 30.54
C ARG A 17 2.32 57.37 30.66
N ASN A 18 1.61 58.39 31.13
CA ASN A 18 2.14 59.75 31.37
C ASN A 18 3.01 60.28 30.20
N GLY A 19 2.51 60.14 28.96
CA GLY A 19 3.22 60.53 27.73
C GLY A 19 4.29 59.55 27.22
N VAL A 20 4.89 58.74 28.09
CA VAL A 20 6.03 57.84 27.81
C VAL A 20 5.56 56.40 27.51
N PHE A 21 6.32 55.66 26.70
CA PHE A 21 6.08 54.24 26.45
C PHE A 21 6.78 53.32 27.47
N HIS A 22 6.08 52.28 27.88
CA HIS A 22 6.58 51.20 28.72
C HIS A 22 6.43 49.85 28.00
N PHE A 23 7.41 48.98 28.19
CA PHE A 23 7.30 47.55 27.90
C PHE A 23 6.55 46.86 29.05
N ARG A 24 5.56 46.03 28.73
CA ARG A 24 4.79 45.21 29.67
C ARG A 24 4.54 43.80 29.13
N ARG A 25 5.27 42.82 29.64
CA ARG A 25 5.12 41.38 29.37
C ARG A 25 4.71 40.65 30.66
N ARG A 26 3.87 39.62 30.56
CA ARG A 26 3.55 38.74 31.71
C ARG A 26 4.71 37.76 31.84
N TRP A 27 5.26 37.55 33.04
CA TRP A 27 6.34 36.57 33.22
C TRP A 27 5.82 35.14 32.94
N PRO A 28 6.66 34.19 32.48
CA PRO A 28 6.30 32.79 32.29
C PRO A 28 5.73 32.16 33.56
N ALA A 29 4.82 31.19 33.41
CA ALA A 29 4.16 30.55 34.54
C ALA A 29 5.16 29.85 35.49
N ALA A 30 6.24 29.25 34.95
CA ALA A 30 7.30 28.61 35.73
C ALA A 30 8.06 29.59 36.64
N LEU A 31 8.28 30.84 36.21
CA LEU A 31 8.95 31.86 37.02
C LEU A 31 7.97 32.51 38.02
N ARG A 32 6.71 32.74 37.62
CA ARG A 32 5.67 33.25 38.54
C ARG A 32 5.34 32.26 39.66
N LYS A 33 5.34 30.95 39.39
CA LYS A 33 5.23 29.89 40.42
C LYS A 33 6.42 29.87 41.40
N ARG A 34 7.56 30.46 41.03
CA ARG A 34 8.76 30.64 41.88
C ARG A 34 8.92 32.09 42.41
N GLY A 35 7.84 32.89 42.43
CA GLY A 35 7.82 34.21 43.06
C GLY A 35 8.11 35.42 42.15
N ALA A 36 8.34 35.23 40.85
CA ALA A 36 8.43 36.36 39.93
C ALA A 36 7.10 37.15 39.89
N PRO A 37 7.12 38.50 39.80
CA PRO A 37 5.91 39.31 39.78
C PRO A 37 5.04 38.99 38.56
N GLU A 38 3.76 39.37 38.57
CA GLU A 38 2.87 38.95 37.47
C GLU A 38 3.27 39.55 36.12
N PHE A 39 3.71 40.82 36.10
CA PHE A 39 4.15 41.53 34.91
C PHE A 39 5.52 42.16 35.10
N LEU A 40 6.42 41.91 34.15
CA LEU A 40 7.59 42.76 33.93
C LEU A 40 7.11 44.07 33.31
N CYS A 41 7.44 45.21 33.92
CA CYS A 41 7.02 46.53 33.46
C CYS A 41 8.20 47.50 33.49
N ILE A 42 8.78 47.80 32.31
CA ILE A 42 10.00 48.60 32.16
C ILE A 42 9.66 49.88 31.39
N SER A 43 10.15 51.05 31.85
CA SER A 43 10.04 52.29 31.07
C SER A 43 11.03 52.28 29.91
N LEU A 44 10.55 52.48 28.68
CA LEU A 44 11.40 52.56 27.50
C LEU A 44 12.04 53.94 27.31
N ARG A 45 11.78 54.90 28.23
CA ARG A 45 12.35 56.26 28.26
C ARG A 45 12.25 56.99 26.90
N THR A 46 11.13 56.83 26.20
CA THR A 46 10.82 57.57 24.97
C THR A 46 9.31 57.81 24.83
N HIS A 47 8.97 58.91 24.16
CA HIS A 47 7.62 59.29 23.78
C HIS A 47 7.33 59.02 22.29
N VAL A 48 8.34 58.59 21.52
CA VAL A 48 8.25 58.33 20.08
C VAL A 48 7.89 56.86 19.84
N LEU A 49 6.84 56.60 19.05
CA LEU A 49 6.31 55.25 18.85
C LEU A 49 7.29 54.30 18.14
N ALA A 50 7.90 54.73 17.03
CA ALA A 50 8.82 53.88 16.26
C ALA A 50 10.04 53.45 17.09
N GLU A 51 10.58 54.37 17.90
CA GLU A 51 11.67 54.08 18.82
C GLU A 51 11.21 53.16 19.97
N ALA A 52 10.02 53.36 20.52
CA ALA A 52 9.44 52.47 21.52
C ALA A 52 9.26 51.04 20.97
N VAL A 53 8.82 50.89 19.72
CA VAL A 53 8.72 49.57 19.04
C VAL A 53 10.09 48.92 18.94
N LYS A 54 11.11 49.62 18.44
CA LYS A 54 12.48 49.07 18.36
C LYS A 54 13.00 48.66 19.75
N ARG A 55 13.02 49.59 20.71
CA ARG A 55 13.47 49.33 22.09
C ARG A 55 12.68 48.19 22.76
N SER A 56 11.41 47.98 22.41
CA SER A 56 10.60 46.87 22.91
C SER A 56 10.97 45.50 22.31
N ALA A 57 11.40 45.46 21.05
CA ALA A 57 11.85 44.24 20.38
C ALA A 57 13.25 43.81 20.86
N ASP A 58 14.19 44.77 20.94
CA ASP A 58 15.54 44.55 21.46
C ASP A 58 15.47 44.02 22.91
N LEU A 59 14.63 44.65 23.75
CA LEU A 59 14.39 44.23 25.13
C LEU A 59 13.69 42.86 25.22
N LEU A 60 12.73 42.56 24.34
CA LEU A 60 12.07 41.25 24.28
C LEU A 60 13.07 40.14 23.97
N ALA A 61 13.94 40.33 22.97
CA ALA A 61 14.96 39.35 22.59
C ALA A 61 15.99 39.11 23.72
N ALA A 62 16.40 40.18 24.42
CA ALA A 62 17.29 40.07 25.57
C ALA A 62 16.63 39.34 26.75
N ILE A 63 15.35 39.63 27.06
CA ILE A 63 14.59 38.91 28.07
C ILE A 63 14.42 37.44 27.67
N GLU A 64 14.10 37.13 26.41
CA GLU A 64 13.91 35.75 25.95
C GLU A 64 15.22 34.96 25.86
N ALA A 65 16.37 35.61 25.74
CA ALA A 65 17.68 34.99 25.95
C ALA A 65 17.93 34.71 27.45
N GLY A 66 17.73 35.70 28.32
CA GLY A 66 17.88 35.54 29.77
C GLY A 66 16.93 34.51 30.38
N GLU A 67 15.67 34.48 29.94
CA GLU A 67 14.68 33.47 30.32
C GLU A 67 15.11 32.07 29.89
N ARG A 68 15.69 31.90 28.69
CA ARG A 68 16.23 30.60 28.25
C ARG A 68 17.42 30.17 29.10
N ASN A 69 18.38 31.06 29.37
CA ASN A 69 19.54 30.74 30.20
C ASN A 69 19.11 30.35 31.62
N VAL A 70 18.27 31.17 32.27
CA VAL A 70 17.75 30.87 33.62
C VAL A 70 16.91 29.59 33.64
N LEU A 71 16.14 29.29 32.58
CA LEU A 71 15.38 28.03 32.50
C LEU A 71 16.27 26.80 32.19
N MET A 72 17.43 26.98 31.55
CA MET A 72 18.45 25.93 31.40
C MET A 72 19.22 25.71 32.70
N GLU A 73 19.66 26.76 33.40
CA GLU A 73 20.27 26.66 34.73
C GLU A 73 19.32 26.00 35.76
N LEU A 74 18.01 26.25 35.65
CA LEU A 74 16.96 25.56 36.43
C LEU A 74 16.62 24.14 35.95
N ALA A 75 17.16 23.69 34.82
CA ALA A 75 17.05 22.32 34.31
C ALA A 75 18.31 21.49 34.62
N ASP A 76 19.49 22.11 34.50
CA ASP A 76 20.82 21.51 34.73
C ASP A 76 21.24 21.49 36.22
N SER A 77 20.35 21.92 37.12
CA SER A 77 20.47 21.66 38.56
C SER A 77 20.69 20.14 38.82
N PRO A 78 21.67 19.73 39.65
CA PRO A 78 22.11 18.33 39.76
C PRO A 78 21.03 17.36 40.26
N THR A 79 19.94 17.88 40.83
CA THR A 79 18.62 17.25 40.68
C THR A 79 17.64 18.25 40.07
N ALA A 80 16.94 17.82 39.01
CA ALA A 80 15.85 18.59 38.44
C ALA A 80 14.71 18.71 39.49
N GLU A 81 14.32 19.93 39.83
CA GLU A 81 13.43 20.27 40.96
C GLU A 81 12.12 19.45 41.02
N TRP A 82 11.61 19.00 39.87
CA TRP A 82 10.41 18.16 39.79
C TRP A 82 10.64 16.71 40.28
N ARG A 83 11.85 16.14 40.08
CA ARG A 83 12.20 14.79 40.58
C ARG A 83 12.27 14.79 42.10
N THR A 84 12.91 15.80 42.68
CA THR A 84 12.96 16.03 44.14
C THR A 84 11.54 16.10 44.74
N ARG A 85 10.66 16.91 44.15
CA ARG A 85 9.25 16.96 44.61
C ARG A 85 8.49 15.64 44.41
N ALA A 86 8.73 14.93 43.32
CA ALA A 86 8.14 13.60 43.11
C ALA A 86 8.62 12.60 44.17
N MET A 87 9.93 12.54 44.45
CA MET A 87 10.53 11.68 45.46
C MET A 87 9.94 11.93 46.85
N ILE A 88 9.88 13.20 47.28
CA ILE A 88 9.31 13.61 48.58
C ILE A 88 7.81 13.27 48.65
N ARG A 89 7.07 13.43 47.54
CA ARG A 89 5.67 13.01 47.43
C ARG A 89 5.50 11.50 47.58
N GLU A 90 6.38 10.70 46.99
CA GLU A 90 6.34 9.24 47.13
C GLU A 90 6.77 8.77 48.53
N MET A 91 7.72 9.43 49.19
CA MET A 91 8.03 9.19 50.61
C MET A 91 6.79 9.40 51.50
N VAL A 92 6.09 10.52 51.34
CA VAL A 92 4.85 10.82 52.07
C VAL A 92 3.74 9.82 51.72
N ARG A 93 3.58 9.46 50.43
CA ARG A 93 2.60 8.47 49.99
C ARG A 93 2.82 7.11 50.67
N ALA A 94 4.05 6.60 50.60
CA ALA A 94 4.41 5.29 51.13
C ALA A 94 4.26 5.23 52.65
N ALA A 95 4.70 6.28 53.37
CA ALA A 95 4.58 6.34 54.83
C ALA A 95 3.11 6.37 55.30
N VAL A 96 2.26 7.20 54.70
CA VAL A 96 0.82 7.25 55.08
C VAL A 96 0.09 5.97 54.65
N ALA A 97 0.48 5.33 53.54
CA ALA A 97 -0.01 4.02 53.16
C ALA A 97 0.37 2.92 54.19
N ALA A 98 1.61 2.95 54.70
CA ALA A 98 2.07 2.03 55.73
C ALA A 98 1.34 2.22 57.08
N MET A 99 1.04 3.47 57.45
CA MET A 99 0.22 3.77 58.64
C MET A 99 -1.19 3.16 58.54
N LEU A 100 -1.86 3.29 57.38
CA LEU A 100 -3.16 2.65 57.15
C LEU A 100 -3.05 1.12 57.16
N ALA A 101 -2.06 0.55 56.49
CA ALA A 101 -1.85 -0.90 56.46
C ALA A 101 -1.55 -1.49 57.86
N ARG A 102 -0.93 -0.70 58.76
CA ARG A 102 -0.75 -1.06 60.17
C ARG A 102 -2.06 -1.02 60.95
N GLN A 103 -2.89 0.00 60.78
CA GLN A 103 -4.22 0.07 61.41
C GLN A 103 -5.19 -1.02 60.92
N GLU A 104 -4.95 -1.58 59.73
CA GLU A 104 -5.71 -2.71 59.17
C GLU A 104 -5.15 -4.08 59.56
N ALA A 105 -4.02 -4.13 60.26
CA ALA A 105 -3.44 -5.36 60.80
C ALA A 105 -4.03 -5.72 62.18
N PRO A 106 -3.95 -7.00 62.62
CA PRO A 106 -4.35 -7.39 63.97
C PRO A 106 -3.55 -6.64 65.05
N VAL A 107 -4.25 -6.08 66.04
CA VAL A 107 -3.65 -5.26 67.10
C VAL A 107 -3.15 -6.13 68.25
N ASP A 108 -1.87 -5.97 68.61
CA ASP A 108 -1.27 -6.44 69.86
C ASP A 108 -0.73 -5.24 70.65
N ALA A 109 -1.12 -5.14 71.93
CA ALA A 109 -0.69 -4.06 72.81
C ALA A 109 0.83 -4.06 73.06
N LEU A 110 1.49 -5.22 73.02
CA LEU A 110 2.94 -5.33 73.17
C LEU A 110 3.67 -4.80 71.93
N ASP A 111 3.21 -5.14 70.72
CA ASP A 111 3.77 -4.56 69.49
C ASP A 111 3.46 -3.07 69.38
N THR A 112 2.27 -2.59 69.80
CA THR A 112 1.94 -1.15 69.85
C THR A 112 2.93 -0.36 70.73
N ALA A 113 3.21 -0.83 71.95
CA ALA A 113 4.19 -0.19 72.83
C ALA A 113 5.60 -0.20 72.21
N ALA A 114 6.05 -1.35 71.70
CA ALA A 114 7.33 -1.48 71.03
C ALA A 114 7.40 -0.66 69.71
N HIS A 115 6.27 -0.38 69.04
CA HIS A 115 6.21 0.45 67.84
C HIS A 115 6.37 1.93 68.18
N LEU A 116 5.66 2.42 69.19
CA LEU A 116 5.81 3.79 69.69
C LEU A 116 7.26 4.08 70.12
N GLU A 117 7.93 3.12 70.76
CA GLU A 117 9.35 3.24 71.12
C GLU A 117 10.26 3.26 69.88
N ARG A 118 10.09 2.33 68.93
CA ARG A 118 10.84 2.31 67.66
C ARG A 118 10.70 3.64 66.89
N LEU A 119 9.50 4.23 66.84
CA LEU A 119 9.27 5.52 66.21
C LEU A 119 10.01 6.68 66.92
N ALA A 120 10.05 6.67 68.25
CA ALA A 120 10.79 7.65 69.03
C ALA A 120 12.31 7.54 68.79
N GLN A 121 12.86 6.32 68.89
CA GLN A 121 14.27 6.04 68.62
C GLN A 121 14.69 6.49 67.19
N GLN A 122 13.85 6.22 66.18
CA GLN A 122 14.08 6.69 64.80
C GLN A 122 14.03 8.21 64.66
N SER A 123 13.10 8.88 65.35
CA SER A 123 12.99 10.35 65.34
C SER A 123 14.21 11.02 65.98
N ASP A 124 14.75 10.44 67.05
CA ASP A 124 15.94 10.96 67.72
C ASP A 124 17.23 10.68 66.92
N ALA A 125 17.34 9.51 66.26
CA ALA A 125 18.43 9.25 65.31
C ALA A 125 18.46 10.27 64.16
N ILE A 126 17.31 10.59 63.56
CA ILE A 126 17.20 11.66 62.54
C ILE A 126 17.57 13.03 63.12
N ARG A 127 17.26 13.32 64.40
CA ARG A 127 17.63 14.57 65.07
C ARG A 127 19.16 14.68 65.26
N SER A 128 19.83 13.58 65.60
CA SER A 128 21.31 13.53 65.68
C SER A 128 21.94 13.73 64.30
N ALA A 129 21.49 13.00 63.27
CA ALA A 129 21.96 13.20 61.89
C ALA A 129 21.79 14.65 61.40
N GLN A 130 20.65 15.29 61.70
CA GLN A 130 20.41 16.72 61.39
C GLN A 130 21.37 17.68 62.13
N LYS A 131 21.80 17.32 63.35
CA LYS A 131 22.73 18.12 64.17
C LYS A 131 24.18 17.94 63.71
N GLU A 132 24.57 16.71 63.41
CA GLU A 132 25.92 16.31 62.97
C GLU A 132 26.16 16.58 61.47
N ARG A 133 25.09 16.86 60.71
CA ARG A 133 25.08 17.07 59.25
C ARG A 133 25.45 15.81 58.47
N ASP A 134 25.10 14.64 59.00
CA ASP A 134 25.19 13.39 58.27
C ASP A 134 24.00 13.26 57.30
N TRP A 135 24.31 13.27 56.01
CA TRP A 135 23.33 13.10 54.93
C TRP A 135 23.28 11.67 54.37
N SER A 136 24.11 10.74 54.88
CA SER A 136 24.05 9.32 54.50
C SER A 136 22.72 8.68 54.92
N GLU A 137 22.23 9.05 56.11
CA GLU A 137 20.90 8.67 56.63
C GLU A 137 19.75 9.15 55.73
N ALA A 138 19.93 10.28 55.04
CA ALA A 138 18.94 10.74 54.05
C ALA A 138 18.88 9.81 52.84
N ALA A 139 20.02 9.29 52.38
CA ALA A 139 20.06 8.30 51.30
C ALA A 139 19.43 6.96 51.73
N ARG A 140 19.59 6.55 52.99
CA ARG A 140 18.93 5.37 53.56
C ARG A 140 17.40 5.52 53.59
N LEU A 141 16.89 6.69 54.00
CA LEU A 141 15.46 6.96 54.15
C LEU A 141 14.75 7.24 52.82
N ALA A 142 15.41 7.88 51.87
CA ALA A 142 14.82 8.22 50.57
C ALA A 142 15.07 7.17 49.46
N GLY A 143 15.99 6.21 49.66
CA GLY A 143 16.53 5.35 48.61
C GLY A 143 15.49 4.69 47.68
N SER A 144 14.43 4.10 48.23
CA SER A 144 13.37 3.47 47.43
C SER A 144 12.56 4.48 46.60
N ALA A 145 12.25 5.65 47.17
CA ALA A 145 11.55 6.72 46.46
C ALA A 145 12.45 7.39 45.41
N ALA A 146 13.76 7.49 45.68
CA ALA A 146 14.76 8.02 44.77
C ALA A 146 14.93 7.11 43.54
N ALA A 147 15.04 5.80 43.76
CA ALA A 147 15.08 4.80 42.69
C ALA A 147 13.82 4.86 41.80
N LEU A 148 12.63 4.92 42.40
CA LEU A 148 11.36 5.06 41.67
C LEU A 148 11.26 6.35 40.86
N THR A 149 11.90 7.45 41.27
CA THR A 149 11.75 8.77 40.63
C THR A 149 12.96 9.19 39.78
N GLY A 150 13.98 8.34 39.67
CA GLY A 150 15.20 8.63 38.91
C GLY A 150 16.06 9.74 39.54
N VAL A 151 16.07 9.84 40.86
CA VAL A 151 17.00 10.69 41.61
C VAL A 151 18.31 9.91 41.84
N PRO A 152 19.47 10.43 41.42
CA PRO A 152 20.75 9.74 41.61
C PRO A 152 21.12 9.69 43.11
N HIS A 153 21.70 8.58 43.55
CA HIS A 153 22.03 8.34 44.96
C HIS A 153 22.97 9.42 45.54
N GLU A 154 23.94 9.88 44.74
CA GLU A 154 24.88 10.97 45.08
C GLU A 154 24.17 12.26 45.52
N ALA A 155 23.02 12.60 44.91
CA ALA A 155 22.28 13.81 45.25
C ALA A 155 21.58 13.72 46.61
N LEU A 156 21.26 12.51 47.09
CA LEU A 156 20.62 12.28 48.39
C LEU A 156 21.53 12.67 49.56
N VAL A 157 22.84 12.51 49.36
CA VAL A 157 23.91 12.88 50.31
C VAL A 157 24.27 14.38 50.20
N GLY A 158 23.66 15.11 49.25
CA GLY A 158 23.85 16.55 49.10
C GLY A 158 23.14 17.36 50.20
N PRO A 159 23.76 18.40 50.78
CA PRO A 159 23.27 19.06 52.00
C PRO A 159 21.92 19.79 51.87
N VAL A 160 21.53 20.18 50.65
CA VAL A 160 20.22 20.81 50.39
C VAL A 160 19.11 19.75 50.43
N LEU A 161 19.28 18.68 49.64
CA LEU A 161 18.30 17.61 49.50
C LEU A 161 18.23 16.74 50.74
N GLY A 162 19.38 16.38 51.33
CA GLY A 162 19.45 15.62 52.58
C GLY A 162 18.71 16.30 53.74
N ARG A 163 18.80 17.63 53.85
CA ARG A 163 18.04 18.40 54.85
C ARG A 163 16.53 18.35 54.61
N GLU A 164 16.08 18.42 53.36
CA GLU A 164 14.66 18.34 52.99
C GLU A 164 14.09 16.93 53.23
N ILE A 165 14.85 15.89 52.88
CA ILE A 165 14.56 14.48 53.17
C ILE A 165 14.39 14.27 54.69
N LEU A 166 15.41 14.60 55.50
CA LEU A 166 15.39 14.36 56.94
C LEU A 166 14.28 15.16 57.64
N SER A 167 14.02 16.39 57.18
CA SER A 167 12.91 17.22 57.70
C SER A 167 11.54 16.61 57.39
N THR A 168 11.36 16.03 56.20
CA THR A 168 10.13 15.34 55.81
C THR A 168 9.97 14.02 56.57
N ALA A 169 11.02 13.22 56.67
CA ALA A 169 11.03 11.96 57.39
C ALA A 169 10.68 12.15 58.88
N ARG A 170 11.22 13.18 59.53
CA ARG A 170 10.86 13.49 60.92
C ARG A 170 9.38 13.85 61.08
N ARG A 171 8.82 14.69 60.20
CA ARG A 171 7.36 14.99 60.17
C ARG A 171 6.49 13.75 59.95
N LEU A 172 6.99 12.77 59.21
CA LEU A 172 6.30 11.48 58.99
C LEU A 172 6.35 10.57 60.23
N LEU A 173 7.45 10.56 61.00
CA LEU A 173 7.52 9.86 62.28
C LEU A 173 6.69 10.56 63.37
N GLU A 174 6.71 11.89 63.41
CA GLU A 174 5.83 12.72 64.26
C GLU A 174 4.34 12.39 63.97
N LEU A 175 3.97 12.25 62.69
CA LEU A 175 2.62 11.82 62.28
C LEU A 175 2.34 10.35 62.66
N ALA A 176 3.25 9.41 62.41
CA ALA A 176 3.08 8.01 62.75
C ALA A 176 2.85 7.79 64.25
N HIS A 177 3.64 8.46 65.10
CA HIS A 177 3.51 8.38 66.55
C HIS A 177 2.16 8.93 67.02
N ARG A 178 1.65 10.00 66.40
CA ARG A 178 0.30 10.53 66.67
C ARG A 178 -0.81 9.59 66.21
N VAL A 179 -0.72 9.04 64.99
CA VAL A 179 -1.65 8.03 64.45
C VAL A 179 -1.79 6.83 65.39
N GLU A 180 -0.66 6.28 65.85
CA GLU A 180 -0.60 5.12 66.72
C GLU A 180 -1.12 5.42 68.14
N LYS A 181 -0.82 6.62 68.67
CA LYS A 181 -1.19 7.03 70.04
C LYS A 181 -2.62 7.56 70.16
N GLU A 182 -3.12 8.25 69.14
CA GLU A 182 -4.47 8.86 69.10
C GLU A 182 -5.49 7.91 68.45
N CYS A 183 -5.04 6.78 67.87
CA CYS A 183 -5.83 5.87 67.03
C CYS A 183 -6.58 6.55 65.87
N GLY A 184 -6.12 7.73 65.44
CA GLY A 184 -6.78 8.56 64.44
C GLY A 184 -6.44 8.20 62.99
N ASP A 185 -7.32 8.54 62.05
CA ASP A 185 -7.13 8.27 60.61
C ASP A 185 -5.89 9.03 60.05
N PRO A 186 -4.89 8.33 59.49
CA PRO A 186 -3.72 8.92 58.82
C PRO A 186 -4.07 9.91 57.70
N LEU A 187 -5.22 9.74 57.04
CA LEU A 187 -5.69 10.68 56.00
C LEU A 187 -6.14 12.01 56.60
N HIS A 188 -6.76 11.98 57.79
CA HIS A 188 -7.21 13.17 58.49
C HIS A 188 -6.03 13.86 59.20
N LEU A 189 -5.29 13.10 60.03
CA LEU A 189 -4.15 13.63 60.78
C LEU A 189 -3.00 14.09 59.86
N GLY A 190 -2.82 13.42 58.72
CA GLY A 190 -1.83 13.76 57.69
C GLY A 190 -2.29 14.75 56.62
N GLN A 191 -3.52 15.28 56.70
CA GLN A 191 -4.14 16.06 55.61
C GLN A 191 -3.29 17.26 55.15
N GLU A 192 -2.66 17.98 56.08
CA GLU A 192 -1.79 19.13 55.77
C GLU A 192 -0.56 18.68 54.96
N LEU A 193 0.14 17.64 55.42
CA LEU A 193 1.36 17.12 54.79
C LEU A 193 1.07 16.52 53.40
N LEU A 194 -0.03 15.77 53.28
CA LEU A 194 -0.53 15.25 52.00
C LEU A 194 -0.82 16.40 51.01
N THR A 195 -1.51 17.45 51.48
CA THR A 195 -1.84 18.62 50.66
C THR A 195 -0.58 19.37 50.20
N GLN A 196 0.43 19.52 51.07
CA GLN A 196 1.71 20.16 50.75
C GLN A 196 2.47 19.45 49.62
N VAL A 197 2.39 18.12 49.53
CA VAL A 197 2.99 17.33 48.43
C VAL A 197 2.03 17.09 47.24
N GLY A 198 0.86 17.72 47.24
CA GLY A 198 -0.13 17.56 46.16
C GLY A 198 -0.78 16.18 46.09
N LEU A 199 -0.95 15.50 47.23
CA LEU A 199 -1.78 14.29 47.36
C LEU A 199 -3.11 14.68 48.02
N PRO A 200 -4.28 14.40 47.40
CA PRO A 200 -5.55 14.57 48.09
C PRO A 200 -5.70 13.47 49.15
N ALA A 201 -6.18 13.83 50.34
CA ALA A 201 -6.40 12.92 51.47
C ALA A 201 -7.54 11.92 51.22
N ARG A 202 -7.23 10.88 50.43
CA ARG A 202 -8.14 9.75 50.12
C ARG A 202 -7.36 8.49 49.81
N ARG A 203 -7.86 7.33 50.25
CA ARG A 203 -7.23 6.00 50.05
C ARG A 203 -6.77 5.73 48.61
N GLN A 204 -7.57 6.15 47.62
CA GLN A 204 -7.24 5.96 46.19
C GLN A 204 -5.94 6.67 45.75
N ALA A 205 -5.57 7.79 46.38
CA ALA A 205 -4.36 8.55 46.04
C ALA A 205 -3.08 7.97 46.67
N LEU A 206 -3.23 7.09 47.67
CA LEU A 206 -2.11 6.40 48.35
C LEU A 206 -1.68 5.12 47.63
N ARG A 207 -2.45 4.64 46.64
CA ARG A 207 -2.00 3.56 45.75
C ARG A 207 -0.66 3.95 45.07
N PRO A 208 0.30 3.02 44.93
CA PRO A 208 1.55 3.29 44.22
C PRO A 208 1.31 3.91 42.83
N PRO A 209 2.20 4.81 42.36
CA PRO A 209 2.10 5.37 41.04
C PRO A 209 2.41 4.29 40.00
N MET A 210 1.45 4.01 39.10
CA MET A 210 1.53 2.93 38.12
C MET A 210 2.83 3.00 37.29
N LEU A 211 3.56 1.89 37.26
CA LEU A 211 4.79 1.71 36.49
C LEU A 211 4.51 1.66 34.99
N LEU A 212 5.56 1.80 34.19
CA LEU A 212 5.44 1.82 32.74
C LEU A 212 5.03 0.43 32.22
N SER A 213 5.58 -0.65 32.80
CA SER A 213 5.18 -2.04 32.57
C SER A 213 3.69 -2.28 32.84
N GLU A 214 3.23 -1.97 34.06
CA GLU A 214 1.81 -2.05 34.47
C GLU A 214 0.89 -1.26 33.53
N ALA A 215 1.31 -0.06 33.12
CA ALA A 215 0.56 0.78 32.20
C ALA A 215 0.54 0.24 30.76
N ILE A 216 1.55 -0.52 30.34
CA ILE A 216 1.59 -1.21 29.04
C ILE A 216 0.63 -2.39 29.04
N GLU A 217 0.66 -3.23 30.08
CA GLU A 217 -0.25 -4.37 30.21
C GLU A 217 -1.71 -3.90 30.26
N LYS A 218 -2.03 -2.96 31.15
CA LYS A 218 -3.38 -2.39 31.22
C LYS A 218 -3.82 -1.73 29.91
N ALA A 219 -2.94 -0.99 29.23
CA ALA A 219 -3.27 -0.38 27.93
C ALA A 219 -3.32 -1.38 26.77
N ALA A 220 -2.82 -2.60 26.95
CA ALA A 220 -2.96 -3.73 26.04
C ALA A 220 -4.30 -4.46 26.29
N GLU A 221 -4.65 -4.75 27.55
CA GLU A 221 -5.94 -5.32 27.97
C GLU A 221 -7.13 -4.42 27.59
N GLU A 222 -7.00 -3.09 27.75
CA GLU A 222 -8.00 -2.09 27.30
C GLU A 222 -8.03 -1.87 25.77
N ALA A 223 -7.23 -2.60 24.98
CA ALA A 223 -7.09 -2.39 23.54
C ALA A 223 -7.55 -3.59 22.70
N PRO A 224 -8.23 -3.37 21.56
CA PRO A 224 -8.50 -4.43 20.59
C PRO A 224 -7.20 -5.04 20.05
N ASP A 225 -7.23 -6.30 19.62
CA ASP A 225 -6.10 -7.12 19.15
C ASP A 225 -5.22 -6.45 18.09
N GLU A 226 -5.81 -5.63 17.21
CA GLU A 226 -5.03 -4.83 16.24
C GLU A 226 -4.05 -3.89 16.93
N VAL A 227 -4.46 -3.33 18.06
CA VAL A 227 -3.86 -2.20 18.78
C VAL A 227 -2.99 -2.72 19.93
N GLU A 228 -3.42 -3.77 20.62
CA GLU A 228 -2.68 -4.46 21.70
C GLU A 228 -1.22 -4.75 21.30
N LYS A 229 -1.00 -5.46 20.19
CA LYS A 229 0.35 -5.76 19.67
C LYS A 229 1.18 -4.51 19.33
N LYS A 230 0.54 -3.37 19.02
CA LYS A 230 1.21 -2.07 18.77
C LYS A 230 1.52 -1.31 20.07
N VAL A 231 0.63 -1.42 21.07
CA VAL A 231 0.85 -0.90 22.43
C VAL A 231 2.04 -1.61 23.06
N ARG A 232 2.08 -2.94 23.02
CA ARG A 232 3.21 -3.75 23.51
C ARG A 232 4.52 -3.40 22.81
N ALA A 233 4.51 -3.21 21.48
CA ALA A 233 5.70 -2.82 20.72
C ALA A 233 6.23 -1.43 21.14
N VAL A 234 5.37 -0.41 21.23
CA VAL A 234 5.75 0.94 21.71
C VAL A 234 6.16 0.90 23.19
N GLY A 235 5.52 0.05 23.99
CA GLY A 235 5.87 -0.20 25.38
C GLY A 235 7.29 -0.73 25.57
N ARG A 236 7.70 -1.72 24.76
CA ARG A 236 9.08 -2.24 24.74
C ARG A 236 10.10 -1.15 24.40
N LEU A 237 9.80 -0.27 23.44
CA LEU A 237 10.64 0.90 23.15
C LEU A 237 10.69 1.88 24.33
N ALA A 238 9.55 2.09 25.01
CA ALA A 238 9.44 3.01 26.14
C ALA A 238 10.23 2.52 27.37
N ILE A 239 10.12 1.25 27.74
CA ILE A 239 10.90 0.65 28.84
C ILE A 239 12.40 0.75 28.53
N ALA A 240 12.82 0.42 27.30
CA ALA A 240 14.23 0.52 26.89
C ALA A 240 14.77 1.96 26.93
N PHE A 241 13.93 2.99 26.72
CA PHE A 241 14.35 4.40 26.71
C PHE A 241 14.24 5.09 28.07
N PHE A 242 13.17 4.83 28.84
CA PHE A 242 12.90 5.50 30.11
C PHE A 242 13.42 4.77 31.34
N GLY A 243 13.58 3.44 31.25
CA GLY A 243 13.49 2.52 32.40
C GLY A 243 12.02 2.19 32.72
N ASP A 244 11.77 1.20 33.57
CA ASP A 244 10.43 0.93 34.10
C ASP A 244 10.11 1.89 35.26
N VAL A 245 9.81 3.14 34.89
CA VAL A 245 9.55 4.24 35.83
C VAL A 245 8.04 4.51 35.97
N PRO A 246 7.56 5.04 37.11
CA PRO A 246 6.17 5.42 37.27
C PRO A 246 5.75 6.45 36.22
N VAL A 247 4.64 6.21 35.51
CA VAL A 247 4.24 7.02 34.35
C VAL A 247 4.01 8.50 34.71
N ALA A 248 3.72 8.80 35.99
CA ALA A 248 3.59 10.16 36.52
C ALA A 248 4.91 10.96 36.56
N THR A 249 6.08 10.32 36.38
CA THR A 249 7.40 10.97 36.32
C THR A 249 7.83 11.33 34.89
N LEU A 250 6.98 11.12 33.88
CA LEU A 250 7.33 11.39 32.49
C LEU A 250 7.18 12.88 32.16
N GLY A 251 8.31 13.58 32.07
CA GLY A 251 8.36 14.98 31.64
C GLY A 251 8.18 15.15 30.13
N PHE A 252 7.42 16.18 29.73
CA PHE A 252 7.05 16.49 28.34
C PHE A 252 8.21 16.49 27.33
N GLU A 253 9.34 17.13 27.67
CA GLU A 253 10.51 17.14 26.78
C GLU A 253 11.21 15.77 26.69
N ARG A 254 11.25 14.99 27.79
CA ARG A 254 11.75 13.60 27.75
C ARG A 254 10.86 12.69 26.88
N VAL A 255 9.57 13.01 26.75
CA VAL A 255 8.66 12.36 25.80
C VAL A 255 8.93 12.82 24.36
N PHE A 256 9.36 14.06 24.12
CA PHE A 256 9.86 14.47 22.81
C PHE A 256 11.15 13.76 22.41
N GLU A 257 12.10 13.59 23.33
CA GLU A 257 13.33 12.83 23.10
C GLU A 257 13.02 11.37 22.74
N PHE A 258 12.07 10.75 23.46
CA PHE A 258 11.56 9.41 23.14
C PHE A 258 10.89 9.32 21.76
N LEU A 259 10.15 10.34 21.35
CA LEU A 259 9.58 10.40 20.00
C LEU A 259 10.64 10.66 18.92
N GLU A 260 11.71 11.41 19.21
CA GLU A 260 12.87 11.55 18.33
C GLU A 260 13.65 10.22 18.21
N PHE A 261 13.75 9.45 19.31
CA PHE A 261 14.28 8.09 19.34
C PHE A 261 13.44 7.12 18.49
N ILE A 262 12.11 7.09 18.65
CA ILE A 262 11.22 6.28 17.79
C ILE A 262 11.37 6.71 16.32
N TRP A 263 11.45 8.00 16.04
CA TRP A 263 11.64 8.52 14.68
C TRP A 263 12.96 8.09 14.05
N LYS A 264 14.00 7.83 14.84
CA LYS A 264 15.28 7.27 14.38
C LYS A 264 15.25 5.75 14.19
N MET A 265 14.31 5.01 14.78
CA MET A 265 14.29 3.53 14.63
C MET A 265 14.23 3.06 13.15
N PRO A 266 14.86 1.92 12.81
CA PRO A 266 14.73 1.30 11.49
C PRO A 266 13.28 0.92 11.15
N LYS A 267 12.89 1.05 9.88
CA LYS A 267 11.56 0.66 9.36
C LYS A 267 11.24 -0.83 9.55
N GLY A 268 12.27 -1.65 9.72
CA GLY A 268 12.18 -3.10 9.94
C GLY A 268 12.28 -3.56 11.40
N TRP A 269 12.38 -2.64 12.37
CA TRP A 269 12.79 -2.95 13.74
C TRP A 269 11.97 -4.09 14.39
N GLY A 270 12.63 -4.90 15.22
CA GLY A 270 12.02 -6.02 15.92
C GLY A 270 11.69 -7.26 15.05
N LYS A 271 11.72 -7.16 13.72
CA LYS A 271 11.44 -8.30 12.81
C LYS A 271 12.61 -9.26 12.64
N GLY A 272 13.83 -8.80 12.94
CA GLY A 272 15.07 -9.59 12.86
C GLY A 272 15.24 -10.64 13.97
N HIS A 273 14.15 -11.08 14.62
CA HIS A 273 14.18 -11.91 15.82
C HIS A 273 14.36 -13.40 15.55
N GLY A 274 14.25 -13.87 14.31
CA GLY A 274 14.36 -15.30 13.96
C GLY A 274 13.16 -16.18 14.37
N ARG A 275 12.31 -15.76 15.31
CA ARG A 275 11.04 -16.44 15.64
C ARG A 275 10.22 -16.66 14.37
N ASN A 276 9.80 -17.90 14.14
CA ASN A 276 8.98 -18.28 12.99
C ASN A 276 7.77 -19.10 13.43
N ARG A 277 6.82 -19.34 12.51
CA ARG A 277 5.61 -20.15 12.74
C ARG A 277 5.88 -21.64 13.04
N HIS A 278 7.14 -22.06 13.06
CA HIS A 278 7.60 -23.43 13.31
C HIS A 278 8.27 -23.55 14.69
N GLY A 279 8.07 -22.57 15.58
CA GLY A 279 8.46 -22.66 16.99
C GLY A 279 9.94 -22.38 17.29
N GLN A 280 10.73 -21.89 16.34
CA GLN A 280 12.15 -21.60 16.59
C GLN A 280 12.32 -20.53 17.70
N PRO A 281 13.15 -20.79 18.73
CA PRO A 281 13.46 -19.82 19.78
C PRO A 281 14.28 -18.69 19.17
N GLY A 282 13.62 -17.54 18.97
CA GLY A 282 14.25 -16.38 18.35
C GLY A 282 14.86 -15.43 19.37
N ARG A 283 16.00 -14.83 18.98
CA ARG A 283 16.81 -13.90 19.80
C ARG A 283 15.99 -12.74 20.36
N GLU A 284 16.34 -12.36 21.58
CA GLU A 284 16.00 -11.06 22.15
C GLU A 284 16.60 -9.95 21.26
N ILE A 285 15.90 -8.83 21.09
CA ILE A 285 16.41 -7.64 20.39
C ILE A 285 16.38 -6.45 21.35
N ASP A 286 17.55 -5.92 21.69
CA ASP A 286 17.64 -4.61 22.34
C ASP A 286 17.34 -3.50 21.31
N PRO A 287 16.30 -2.66 21.52
CA PRO A 287 16.02 -1.53 20.63
C PRO A 287 17.13 -0.47 20.59
N LEU A 288 17.92 -0.33 21.66
CA LEU A 288 19.03 0.63 21.69
C LEU A 288 20.18 0.17 20.81
N ALA A 289 20.56 -1.11 20.88
CA ALA A 289 21.51 -1.74 19.96
C ALA A 289 21.05 -1.65 18.49
N GLU A 290 19.81 -2.05 18.18
CA GLU A 290 19.28 -2.02 16.79
C GLU A 290 19.26 -0.57 16.22
N GLN A 291 19.11 0.46 17.06
CA GLN A 291 19.32 1.85 16.63
C GLN A 291 20.80 2.20 16.43
N ARG A 292 21.67 1.87 17.38
CA ARG A 292 23.11 2.20 17.32
C ARG A 292 23.80 1.56 16.12
N GLU A 293 23.47 0.30 15.80
CA GLU A 293 23.98 -0.41 14.61
C GLU A 293 23.59 0.32 13.32
N ALA A 294 22.33 0.73 13.20
CA ALA A 294 21.83 1.47 12.04
C ALA A 294 22.42 2.89 11.94
N ASP A 295 22.58 3.59 13.07
CA ASP A 295 23.19 4.93 13.12
C ASP A 295 24.68 4.88 12.77
N ALA A 296 25.40 3.86 13.22
CA ALA A 296 26.80 3.62 12.84
C ALA A 296 26.96 3.26 11.35
N HIS A 297 26.08 2.41 10.81
CA HIS A 297 26.05 2.09 9.38
C HIS A 297 25.79 3.35 8.54
N ASP A 298 24.78 4.14 8.92
CA ASP A 298 24.41 5.37 8.22
C ASP A 298 25.53 6.41 8.27
N ALA A 299 26.23 6.53 9.41
CA ALA A 299 27.41 7.39 9.55
C ALA A 299 28.58 6.93 8.65
N ALA A 300 28.84 5.62 8.55
CA ALA A 300 29.88 5.08 7.69
C ALA A 300 29.59 5.33 6.19
N VAL A 301 28.34 5.11 5.76
CA VAL A 301 27.86 5.42 4.40
C VAL A 301 28.04 6.90 4.07
N LEU A 302 27.70 7.79 5.01
CA LEU A 302 27.88 9.24 4.83
C LEU A 302 29.36 9.63 4.74
N ALA A 303 30.22 9.06 5.59
CA ALA A 303 31.65 9.35 5.58
C ALA A 303 32.30 8.95 4.24
N GLU A 304 32.03 7.74 3.75
CA GLU A 304 32.56 7.21 2.48
C GLU A 304 32.12 8.08 1.27
N VAL A 305 30.82 8.38 1.17
CA VAL A 305 30.28 9.17 0.06
C VAL A 305 30.71 10.65 0.15
N MET A 306 30.93 11.19 1.35
CA MET A 306 31.51 12.53 1.49
C MET A 306 32.99 12.56 1.10
N ALA A 307 33.78 11.56 1.51
CA ALA A 307 35.22 11.46 1.26
C ALA A 307 35.59 11.20 -0.21
N THR A 308 34.69 10.60 -1.01
CA THR A 308 34.92 10.40 -2.45
C THR A 308 35.05 11.76 -3.16
N PRO A 309 36.19 12.12 -3.79
CA PRO A 309 36.39 13.48 -4.29
C PRO A 309 35.58 13.78 -5.55
N ASP A 310 35.45 12.83 -6.47
CA ASP A 310 34.98 13.06 -7.85
C ASP A 310 33.45 13.09 -8.03
N LEU A 311 32.67 12.97 -6.94
CA LEU A 311 31.21 12.95 -7.01
C LEU A 311 30.62 14.35 -6.81
N THR A 312 29.75 14.76 -7.74
CA THR A 312 28.94 15.97 -7.60
C THR A 312 27.95 15.87 -6.43
N LEU A 313 27.47 17.00 -5.92
CA LEU A 313 26.50 17.00 -4.80
C LEU A 313 25.20 16.22 -5.10
N PRO A 314 24.63 16.24 -6.33
CA PRO A 314 23.53 15.35 -6.72
C PRO A 314 23.88 13.85 -6.65
N GLU A 315 25.07 13.45 -7.13
CA GLU A 315 25.51 12.04 -7.07
C GLU A 315 25.77 11.58 -5.63
N LYS A 316 26.40 12.44 -4.81
CA LYS A 316 26.54 12.19 -3.36
C LYS A 316 25.17 12.03 -2.70
N ARG A 317 24.18 12.86 -3.04
CA ARG A 317 22.80 12.72 -2.56
C ARG A 317 22.14 11.41 -3.01
N ARG A 318 22.35 11.00 -4.26
CA ARG A 318 21.82 9.76 -4.83
C ARG A 318 22.33 8.54 -4.05
N ARG A 319 23.65 8.35 -3.99
CA ARG A 319 24.29 7.21 -3.31
C ARG A 319 23.91 7.14 -1.82
N VAL A 320 23.78 8.28 -1.15
CA VAL A 320 23.27 8.38 0.23
C VAL A 320 21.80 7.92 0.35
N VAL A 321 20.91 8.36 -0.54
CA VAL A 321 19.49 7.97 -0.51
C VAL A 321 19.27 6.50 -0.88
N GLU A 322 20.16 5.91 -1.67
CA GLU A 322 20.14 4.48 -2.04
C GLU A 322 20.68 3.57 -0.92
N ARG A 323 21.71 4.02 -0.19
CA ARG A 323 22.42 3.19 0.80
C ARG A 323 21.99 3.37 2.26
N LEU A 324 21.48 4.54 2.67
CA LEU A 324 21.07 4.78 4.07
C LEU A 324 19.95 3.83 4.52
N THR A 325 19.99 3.45 5.79
CA THR A 325 19.00 2.61 6.46
C THR A 325 17.62 3.30 6.48
N PRO A 326 16.58 2.72 5.85
CA PRO A 326 15.25 3.34 5.86
C PRO A 326 14.66 3.36 7.28
N ARG A 327 14.46 4.55 7.84
CA ARG A 327 13.83 4.74 9.16
C ARG A 327 12.31 4.87 9.05
N LEU A 328 11.62 5.01 10.18
CA LEU A 328 10.15 5.20 10.25
C LEU A 328 9.67 6.38 9.39
N THR A 329 8.41 6.34 8.93
CA THR A 329 7.77 7.49 8.29
C THR A 329 7.11 8.39 9.34
N ASP A 330 7.09 9.70 9.09
CA ASP A 330 6.56 10.69 10.05
C ASP A 330 5.08 10.43 10.41
N GLY A 331 4.25 10.07 9.43
CA GLY A 331 2.87 9.65 9.68
C GLY A 331 2.72 8.35 10.48
N TYR A 332 3.76 7.48 10.53
CA TYR A 332 3.78 6.32 11.40
C TYR A 332 4.30 6.66 12.81
N LEU A 333 5.17 7.67 12.96
CA LEU A 333 5.52 8.21 14.28
C LEU A 333 4.27 8.71 15.02
N LEU A 334 3.36 9.41 14.34
CA LEU A 334 2.08 9.83 14.93
C LEU A 334 1.26 8.63 15.45
N VAL A 335 1.26 7.51 14.73
CA VAL A 335 0.63 6.25 15.19
C VAL A 335 1.34 5.69 16.42
N GLN A 336 2.68 5.65 16.45
CA GLN A 336 3.43 5.20 17.63
C GLN A 336 3.15 6.09 18.86
N ARG A 337 3.12 7.42 18.67
CA ARG A 337 2.72 8.39 19.70
C ARG A 337 1.29 8.14 20.19
N ASP A 338 0.35 7.80 19.32
CA ASP A 338 -1.03 7.52 19.73
C ASP A 338 -1.17 6.21 20.51
N MET A 339 -0.25 5.25 20.34
CA MET A 339 -0.14 4.08 21.25
C MET A 339 0.45 4.50 22.60
N PHE A 340 1.50 5.33 22.60
CA PHE A 340 2.08 5.86 23.83
C PHE A 340 1.08 6.71 24.64
N ALA A 341 0.23 7.48 23.95
CA ALA A 341 -0.88 8.22 24.55
C ALA A 341 -2.02 7.34 25.07
N ARG A 342 -2.06 6.03 24.76
CA ARG A 342 -2.92 5.05 25.43
C ARG A 342 -2.26 4.56 26.72
N ILE A 343 -0.99 4.15 26.67
CA ILE A 343 -0.19 3.76 27.86
C ILE A 343 -0.25 4.85 28.93
N ALA A 344 0.08 6.10 28.54
CA ALA A 344 0.03 7.24 29.45
C ALA A 344 -1.37 7.53 30.01
N ARG A 345 -2.44 7.22 29.26
CA ARG A 345 -3.83 7.38 29.72
C ARG A 345 -4.28 6.26 30.66
N ALA A 346 -3.82 5.03 30.47
CA ALA A 346 -4.15 3.90 31.35
C ALA A 346 -3.67 4.15 32.79
N ALA A 347 -2.51 4.82 32.96
CA ALA A 347 -1.97 5.25 34.24
C ALA A 347 -2.52 6.59 34.75
N LEU A 348 -2.55 7.64 33.92
CA LEU A 348 -2.82 9.03 34.36
C LEU A 348 -4.26 9.50 34.14
N GLY A 349 -5.09 8.70 33.45
CA GLY A 349 -6.48 9.03 33.13
C GLY A 349 -6.66 10.04 32.00
N SER A 350 -7.92 10.24 31.61
CA SER A 350 -8.32 11.16 30.55
C SER A 350 -8.09 12.65 30.89
N ALA A 351 -8.05 13.00 32.17
CA ALA A 351 -7.85 14.39 32.62
C ALA A 351 -6.42 14.92 32.39
N VAL A 352 -5.43 14.04 32.17
CA VAL A 352 -4.00 14.42 31.99
C VAL A 352 -3.51 14.11 30.57
N VAL A 353 -4.12 13.14 29.88
CA VAL A 353 -3.71 12.70 28.52
C VAL A 353 -4.91 12.68 27.55
N GLY A 354 -5.93 13.48 27.82
CA GLY A 354 -7.13 13.66 26.97
C GLY A 354 -6.91 14.67 25.84
N ARG A 355 -7.84 14.70 24.87
CA ARG A 355 -7.80 15.71 23.79
C ARG A 355 -8.02 17.13 24.34
N SER A 356 -8.85 17.26 25.37
CA SER A 356 -9.27 18.49 26.06
C SER A 356 -8.25 19.08 27.04
N VAL A 357 -7.07 18.48 27.20
CA VAL A 357 -5.97 19.05 28.01
C VAL A 357 -5.27 20.11 27.17
N ASP A 358 -5.03 21.30 27.72
CA ASP A 358 -4.29 22.36 27.04
C ASP A 358 -2.86 21.92 26.68
N ASP A 359 -2.37 22.36 25.53
CA ASP A 359 -1.12 21.88 24.93
C ASP A 359 0.13 22.14 25.81
N GLU A 360 0.05 23.05 26.79
CA GLU A 360 1.10 23.38 27.77
C GLU A 360 1.15 22.41 28.98
N ASP A 361 0.04 21.76 29.34
CA ASP A 361 -0.08 20.86 30.51
C ASP A 361 -0.09 19.36 30.11
N ARG A 362 0.17 19.05 28.83
CA ARG A 362 0.23 17.66 28.32
C ARG A 362 1.50 16.94 28.80
N VAL A 363 1.34 15.66 29.16
CA VAL A 363 2.48 14.72 29.26
C VAL A 363 2.93 14.21 27.88
N VAL A 364 1.99 13.98 26.94
CA VAL A 364 2.28 13.46 25.59
C VAL A 364 1.93 14.51 24.53
N PRO A 365 2.92 15.06 23.78
CA PRO A 365 2.73 16.14 22.81
C PRO A 365 1.58 15.93 21.82
N SER A 366 0.89 16.99 21.41
CA SER A 366 -0.15 16.96 20.38
C SER A 366 0.44 16.68 18.98
N HIS A 367 -0.38 16.26 18.01
CA HIS A 367 0.09 16.05 16.62
C HIS A 367 0.73 17.32 16.05
N ARG A 368 0.11 18.49 16.26
CA ARG A 368 0.63 19.80 15.86
C ARG A 368 1.98 20.14 16.51
N GLN A 369 2.15 19.82 17.79
CA GLN A 369 3.43 20.00 18.49
C GLN A 369 4.54 19.08 17.93
N ILE A 370 4.18 17.86 17.50
CA ILE A 370 5.12 16.91 16.88
C ILE A 370 5.47 17.34 15.45
N GLU A 371 4.51 17.83 14.67
CA GLU A 371 4.74 18.40 13.33
C GLU A 371 5.71 19.60 13.40
N ALA A 372 5.58 20.46 14.41
CA ALA A 372 6.50 21.56 14.65
C ALA A 372 7.93 21.08 14.97
N LYS A 373 8.10 20.06 15.83
CA LYS A 373 9.43 19.51 16.13
C LYS A 373 10.01 18.66 14.99
N LEU A 374 9.18 17.99 14.18
CA LEU A 374 9.59 17.30 12.96
C LEU A 374 10.30 18.24 11.98
N VAL A 375 9.83 19.48 11.80
CA VAL A 375 10.53 20.48 10.97
C VAL A 375 11.92 20.81 11.51
N VAL A 376 12.12 20.80 12.83
CA VAL A 376 13.43 20.99 13.46
C VAL A 376 14.30 19.75 13.29
N TRP A 377 13.76 18.55 13.51
CA TRP A 377 14.46 17.28 13.33
C TRP A 377 14.94 17.07 11.88
N HIS A 378 14.09 17.35 10.88
CA HIS A 378 14.45 17.32 9.44
C HIS A 378 15.46 18.39 9.01
N LYS A 379 15.65 19.45 9.81
CA LYS A 379 16.74 20.42 9.63
C LYS A 379 18.04 19.93 10.25
N ARG A 380 18.00 19.32 11.44
CA ARG A 380 19.17 18.70 12.10
C ARG A 380 19.67 17.45 11.36
N ALA A 381 18.79 16.68 10.73
CA ALA A 381 19.11 15.45 10.00
C ALA A 381 19.75 15.70 8.62
N ARG A 382 20.73 16.61 8.56
CA ARG A 382 21.43 17.02 7.35
C ARG A 382 22.92 17.25 7.62
N THR A 383 23.76 16.91 6.65
CA THR A 383 25.19 17.28 6.66
C THR A 383 25.37 18.79 6.40
N PRO A 384 26.55 19.38 6.66
CA PRO A 384 26.82 20.77 6.32
C PRO A 384 26.59 21.13 4.84
N CYS A 385 26.80 20.17 3.93
CA CYS A 385 26.53 20.33 2.49
C CYS A 385 25.08 19.98 2.08
N GLY A 386 24.16 19.77 3.03
CA GLY A 386 22.73 19.57 2.76
C GLY A 386 22.38 18.18 2.17
N LEU A 387 23.19 17.16 2.44
CA LEU A 387 22.80 15.76 2.23
C LEU A 387 21.95 15.28 3.41
N PRO A 388 20.91 14.46 3.20
CA PRO A 388 20.13 13.92 4.30
C PRO A 388 20.96 12.90 5.10
N THR A 389 20.96 12.99 6.44
CA THR A 389 21.57 11.95 7.29
C THR A 389 20.59 10.83 7.68
N ARG A 390 19.34 10.96 7.24
CA ARG A 390 18.23 10.05 7.53
C ARG A 390 17.29 10.01 6.33
N ILE A 391 16.85 8.82 5.93
CA ILE A 391 15.77 8.65 4.94
C ILE A 391 14.58 7.88 5.54
N SER A 392 13.41 8.05 4.92
CA SER A 392 12.30 7.10 5.07
C SER A 392 11.80 6.70 3.68
N ARG A 393 11.42 5.43 3.51
CA ARG A 393 10.87 4.89 2.26
C ARG A 393 9.39 4.55 2.46
N PRO A 394 8.46 5.53 2.38
CA PRO A 394 7.02 5.28 2.48
C PRO A 394 6.56 4.38 1.32
N LYS A 395 5.69 3.39 1.59
CA LYS A 395 5.15 2.53 0.52
C LYS A 395 4.20 3.34 -0.36
N ARG A 396 4.69 3.76 -1.53
CA ARG A 396 3.88 4.37 -2.59
C ARG A 396 3.03 3.27 -3.25
N ARG A 397 1.75 3.56 -3.51
CA ARG A 397 0.86 2.71 -4.30
C ARG A 397 0.35 3.49 -5.51
N ARG A 398 0.67 3.01 -6.71
CA ARG A 398 0.00 3.43 -7.96
C ARG A 398 -1.35 2.67 -8.02
N SER A 399 -2.34 3.23 -8.70
CA SER A 399 -3.52 2.47 -9.11
C SER A 399 -3.11 1.52 -10.24
N TRP A 400 -3.79 0.38 -10.40
CA TRP A 400 -3.44 -0.58 -11.45
C TRP A 400 -3.62 0.05 -12.85
N SER A 401 -2.68 -0.21 -13.75
CA SER A 401 -2.85 0.11 -15.18
C SER A 401 -4.03 -0.65 -15.79
N LEU A 402 -4.57 -0.18 -16.91
CA LEU A 402 -5.70 -0.85 -17.58
C LEU A 402 -5.26 -2.20 -18.14
N GLU A 403 -4.06 -2.25 -18.72
CA GLU A 403 -3.38 -3.43 -19.24
C GLU A 403 -3.19 -4.47 -18.11
N HIS A 404 -2.73 -4.05 -16.93
CA HIS A 404 -2.54 -4.92 -15.78
C HIS A 404 -3.89 -5.50 -15.27
N VAL A 405 -4.96 -4.70 -15.23
CA VAL A 405 -6.31 -5.19 -14.88
C VAL A 405 -6.82 -6.18 -15.94
N VAL A 406 -6.72 -5.87 -17.23
CA VAL A 406 -7.21 -6.76 -18.29
C VAL A 406 -6.39 -8.05 -18.33
N SER A 407 -5.07 -8.01 -18.18
CA SER A 407 -4.23 -9.21 -18.08
C SER A 407 -4.61 -10.12 -16.90
N LEU A 408 -5.00 -9.53 -15.75
CA LEU A 408 -5.59 -10.31 -14.65
C LEU A 408 -6.93 -10.94 -15.07
N LEU A 409 -7.81 -10.18 -15.72
CA LEU A 409 -9.17 -10.61 -16.08
C LEU A 409 -9.23 -11.56 -17.30
N LEU A 410 -8.18 -11.61 -18.12
CA LEU A 410 -7.96 -12.62 -19.16
C LEU A 410 -7.12 -13.81 -18.69
N SER A 411 -6.57 -13.75 -17.47
CA SER A 411 -5.76 -14.85 -16.92
C SER A 411 -6.55 -16.16 -16.80
N PRO A 412 -5.88 -17.32 -16.68
CA PRO A 412 -6.55 -18.62 -16.55
C PRO A 412 -7.46 -18.76 -15.32
N ILE A 413 -7.40 -17.86 -14.33
CA ILE A 413 -8.38 -17.74 -13.24
C ILE A 413 -9.80 -17.53 -13.80
N PHE A 414 -9.93 -16.66 -14.82
CA PHE A 414 -11.21 -16.21 -15.37
C PHE A 414 -11.52 -16.80 -16.76
N ALA A 415 -10.49 -17.02 -17.57
CA ALA A 415 -10.61 -17.59 -18.92
C ALA A 415 -10.62 -19.14 -18.93
N GLY A 416 -10.11 -19.79 -17.87
CA GLY A 416 -10.10 -21.23 -17.65
C GLY A 416 -8.70 -21.83 -17.51
N SER A 417 -8.45 -22.51 -16.39
CA SER A 417 -7.19 -23.17 -16.06
C SER A 417 -7.17 -24.65 -16.48
N SER A 418 -5.97 -25.21 -16.63
CA SER A 418 -5.75 -26.63 -16.98
C SER A 418 -6.18 -27.61 -15.89
N SER A 419 -6.18 -27.18 -14.63
CA SER A 419 -6.63 -27.96 -13.47
C SER A 419 -7.08 -27.04 -12.33
N THR A 420 -7.77 -27.62 -11.35
CA THR A 420 -8.28 -26.91 -10.16
C THR A 420 -7.18 -26.38 -9.25
N ALA A 421 -6.02 -27.07 -9.21
CA ALA A 421 -4.85 -26.71 -8.43
C ALA A 421 -3.90 -25.75 -9.18
N GLN A 422 -3.69 -25.93 -10.49
CA GLN A 422 -2.74 -25.13 -11.28
C GLN A 422 -3.41 -23.94 -11.97
N ARG A 423 -4.03 -23.07 -11.17
CA ARG A 423 -4.90 -21.97 -11.65
C ARG A 423 -4.21 -20.87 -12.48
N TRP A 424 -2.88 -20.86 -12.49
CA TRP A 424 -2.09 -19.94 -13.31
C TRP A 424 -1.78 -20.51 -14.71
N ARG A 425 -1.99 -21.82 -14.96
CA ARG A 425 -1.68 -22.44 -16.25
C ARG A 425 -2.85 -22.36 -17.23
N LYS A 426 -2.60 -21.72 -18.38
CA LYS A 426 -3.47 -21.66 -19.57
C LYS A 426 -3.95 -23.09 -19.94
N ALA A 427 -5.24 -23.27 -20.24
CA ALA A 427 -5.81 -24.59 -20.54
C ALA A 427 -5.63 -25.01 -22.01
N THR A 428 -4.79 -26.03 -22.26
CA THR A 428 -4.42 -26.50 -23.61
C THR A 428 -5.51 -27.35 -24.30
N SER A 429 -6.40 -28.01 -23.53
CA SER A 429 -7.36 -29.00 -24.04
C SER A 429 -8.81 -28.50 -24.02
N SER A 430 -9.74 -29.36 -24.43
CA SER A 430 -11.19 -29.17 -24.26
C SER A 430 -11.64 -29.14 -22.79
N LYS A 431 -10.81 -29.62 -21.85
CA LYS A 431 -11.11 -29.69 -20.42
C LYS A 431 -10.58 -28.44 -19.71
N ARG A 432 -11.46 -27.46 -19.49
CA ARG A 432 -11.16 -26.17 -18.82
C ARG A 432 -11.86 -26.11 -17.46
N PHE A 433 -11.21 -25.51 -16.48
CA PHE A 433 -11.79 -25.30 -15.14
C PHE A 433 -11.84 -23.81 -14.80
N ILE A 434 -12.98 -23.33 -14.30
CA ILE A 434 -13.12 -21.99 -13.71
C ILE A 434 -13.73 -22.19 -12.32
N LEU A 435 -12.99 -21.79 -11.29
CA LEU A 435 -13.38 -21.96 -9.89
C LEU A 435 -13.85 -20.61 -9.34
N ARG A 436 -15.17 -20.49 -9.16
CA ARG A 436 -15.84 -19.27 -8.72
C ARG A 436 -15.76 -19.12 -7.20
N ASP A 437 -14.54 -19.03 -6.68
CA ASP A 437 -14.23 -18.92 -5.25
C ASP A 437 -13.58 -17.56 -4.94
N ALA A 438 -13.00 -17.39 -3.74
CA ALA A 438 -12.35 -16.16 -3.33
C ALA A 438 -11.23 -15.67 -4.27
N PHE A 439 -10.55 -16.52 -5.04
CA PHE A 439 -9.51 -16.07 -5.99
C PHE A 439 -10.09 -15.52 -7.30
N TYR A 440 -11.32 -15.90 -7.63
CA TYR A 440 -12.07 -15.35 -8.76
C TYR A 440 -12.83 -14.08 -8.33
N TRP A 441 -13.58 -14.15 -7.22
CA TRP A 441 -14.50 -13.09 -6.84
C TRP A 441 -13.85 -11.91 -6.12
N VAL A 442 -12.94 -12.13 -5.16
CA VAL A 442 -12.38 -11.01 -4.37
C VAL A 442 -11.68 -9.98 -5.25
N PRO A 443 -10.86 -10.33 -6.27
CA PRO A 443 -10.26 -9.33 -7.16
C PRO A 443 -11.31 -8.52 -7.94
N LEU A 444 -12.37 -9.17 -8.44
CA LEU A 444 -13.50 -8.50 -9.11
C LEU A 444 -14.19 -7.50 -8.16
N PHE A 445 -14.48 -7.91 -6.92
CA PHE A 445 -15.05 -7.04 -5.89
C PHE A 445 -14.12 -5.86 -5.52
N MET A 446 -12.80 -6.07 -5.50
CA MET A 446 -11.85 -5.01 -5.18
C MET A 446 -11.72 -3.95 -6.28
N ILE A 447 -11.84 -4.32 -7.56
CA ILE A 447 -11.83 -3.35 -8.67
C ILE A 447 -13.21 -2.72 -8.94
N THR A 448 -14.32 -3.46 -8.77
CA THR A 448 -15.68 -2.93 -9.07
C THR A 448 -16.35 -2.23 -7.89
N LEU A 449 -16.07 -2.65 -6.65
CA LEU A 449 -16.69 -2.12 -5.44
C LEU A 449 -15.69 -1.57 -4.40
N GLY A 450 -14.39 -1.65 -4.67
CA GLY A 450 -13.37 -1.01 -3.84
C GLY A 450 -13.31 -1.55 -2.41
N VAL A 451 -13.85 -2.74 -2.13
CA VAL A 451 -13.89 -3.33 -0.78
C VAL A 451 -12.50 -3.71 -0.29
N ARG A 452 -12.34 -3.85 1.03
CA ARG A 452 -11.12 -4.44 1.62
C ARG A 452 -11.24 -5.98 1.57
N PRO A 453 -10.15 -6.76 1.41
CA PRO A 453 -10.24 -8.21 1.29
C PRO A 453 -10.97 -8.88 2.47
N GLU A 454 -10.74 -8.42 3.70
CA GLU A 454 -11.42 -8.96 4.89
C GLU A 454 -12.94 -8.71 4.86
N GLU A 455 -13.38 -7.52 4.43
CA GLU A 455 -14.81 -7.15 4.35
C GLU A 455 -15.60 -8.08 3.43
N ILE A 456 -14.97 -8.56 2.34
CA ILE A 456 -15.62 -9.45 1.37
C ILE A 456 -15.40 -10.93 1.68
N LEU A 457 -14.27 -11.32 2.27
CA LEU A 457 -14.04 -12.70 2.76
C LEU A 457 -14.92 -13.06 3.97
N GLN A 458 -15.51 -12.06 4.63
CA GLN A 458 -16.51 -12.22 5.67
C GLN A 458 -17.95 -12.06 5.16
N LEU A 459 -18.18 -11.97 3.85
CA LEU A 459 -19.53 -11.88 3.29
C LEU A 459 -20.33 -13.17 3.58
N LYS A 460 -21.34 -13.04 4.44
CA LYS A 460 -22.39 -14.04 4.66
C LYS A 460 -23.42 -13.97 3.54
N VAL A 461 -23.96 -15.12 3.12
CA VAL A 461 -24.93 -15.18 2.00
C VAL A 461 -26.16 -14.31 2.27
N ARG A 462 -26.64 -14.28 3.52
CA ARG A 462 -27.76 -13.45 3.97
C ARG A 462 -27.53 -11.93 3.88
N ASN A 463 -26.28 -11.49 3.67
CA ASN A 463 -25.90 -10.08 3.57
C ASN A 463 -25.78 -9.62 2.10
N VAL A 464 -26.15 -10.47 1.14
CA VAL A 464 -26.51 -10.04 -0.23
C VAL A 464 -28.03 -10.04 -0.34
N ARG A 465 -28.62 -8.86 -0.55
CA ARG A 465 -30.08 -8.66 -0.45
C ARG A 465 -30.58 -7.79 -1.61
N LEU A 466 -31.85 -7.92 -1.98
CA LEU A 466 -32.52 -6.93 -2.81
C LEU A 466 -32.99 -5.76 -1.92
N ARG A 467 -32.68 -4.53 -2.33
CA ARG A 467 -33.19 -3.30 -1.74
C ARG A 467 -33.55 -2.35 -2.88
N ASP A 468 -34.78 -1.83 -2.85
CA ASP A 468 -35.32 -0.92 -3.88
C ASP A 468 -35.20 -1.50 -5.32
N GLY A 469 -35.36 -2.82 -5.45
CA GLY A 469 -35.18 -3.59 -6.69
C GLY A 469 -33.73 -3.88 -7.08
N ILE A 470 -32.75 -3.26 -6.43
CA ILE A 470 -31.31 -3.39 -6.73
C ILE A 470 -30.70 -4.46 -5.84
N LEU A 471 -29.87 -5.35 -6.41
CA LEU A 471 -29.09 -6.32 -5.64
C LEU A 471 -27.91 -5.59 -4.96
N CYS A 472 -27.82 -5.66 -3.64
CA CYS A 472 -26.84 -4.95 -2.83
C CYS A 472 -26.06 -5.88 -1.90
N VAL A 473 -24.79 -5.55 -1.66
CA VAL A 473 -23.94 -6.14 -0.63
C VAL A 473 -23.98 -5.26 0.61
N PHE A 474 -24.36 -5.83 1.73
CA PHE A 474 -24.36 -5.19 3.05
C PHE A 474 -23.06 -5.57 3.75
N LEU A 475 -22.20 -4.58 4.05
CA LEU A 475 -20.91 -4.81 4.70
C LEU A 475 -20.97 -4.36 6.16
N GLY A 476 -20.59 -5.25 7.08
CA GLY A 476 -20.55 -4.94 8.50
C GLY A 476 -21.92 -4.80 9.16
N ASP A 477 -22.97 -5.40 8.59
CA ASP A 477 -24.33 -5.27 9.11
C ASP A 477 -24.49 -6.01 10.45
N ASP A 478 -23.87 -7.19 10.55
CA ASP A 478 -23.92 -8.05 11.74
C ASP A 478 -23.05 -7.51 12.89
N LEU A 479 -23.28 -8.01 14.11
CA LEU A 479 -22.48 -7.67 15.29
C LEU A 479 -21.10 -8.35 15.27
N ASP A 480 -21.01 -9.55 14.67
CA ASP A 480 -19.80 -10.38 14.65
C ASP A 480 -18.87 -10.12 13.45
N ASP A 481 -19.23 -9.19 12.56
CA ASP A 481 -18.39 -8.83 11.41
C ASP A 481 -17.17 -8.04 11.89
N ALA A 482 -15.95 -8.49 11.57
CA ALA A 482 -14.69 -7.88 12.03
C ALA A 482 -14.34 -6.59 11.26
N ILE A 483 -15.24 -5.60 11.32
CA ILE A 483 -15.07 -4.29 10.72
C ILE A 483 -14.02 -3.46 11.46
N LYS A 484 -13.06 -2.92 10.71
CA LYS A 484 -11.95 -2.13 11.26
C LYS A 484 -12.42 -0.86 12.00
N THR A 485 -13.53 -0.30 11.57
CA THR A 485 -14.21 0.85 12.16
C THR A 485 -15.70 0.71 11.91
N GLU A 486 -16.52 1.34 12.74
CA GLU A 486 -17.96 1.49 12.52
C GLU A 486 -18.27 2.12 11.14
N GLN A 487 -17.38 2.99 10.65
CA GLN A 487 -17.39 3.63 9.32
C GLN A 487 -17.10 2.69 8.14
N SER A 488 -16.79 1.41 8.38
CA SER A 488 -16.80 0.39 7.32
C SER A 488 -18.22 -0.09 6.99
N ARG A 489 -19.21 0.14 7.87
CA ARG A 489 -20.62 -0.19 7.63
C ARG A 489 -21.15 0.61 6.44
N ARG A 490 -21.62 -0.09 5.39
CA ARG A 490 -22.19 0.52 4.18
C ARG A 490 -22.94 -0.51 3.33
N VAL A 491 -23.97 -0.04 2.63
CA VAL A 491 -24.63 -0.78 1.54
C VAL A 491 -23.95 -0.42 0.21
N LEU A 492 -23.69 -1.40 -0.65
CA LEU A 492 -23.11 -1.21 -1.98
C LEU A 492 -23.93 -1.96 -3.04
N PRO A 493 -24.52 -1.28 -4.04
CA PRO A 493 -25.23 -1.95 -5.12
C PRO A 493 -24.26 -2.71 -6.04
N VAL A 494 -24.62 -3.94 -6.42
CA VAL A 494 -23.78 -4.85 -7.20
C VAL A 494 -23.65 -4.33 -8.64
N PRO A 495 -22.43 -4.02 -9.13
CA PRO A 495 -22.26 -3.44 -10.47
C PRO A 495 -22.55 -4.44 -11.58
N GLU A 496 -22.95 -3.92 -12.75
CA GLU A 496 -23.46 -4.71 -13.87
C GLU A 496 -22.47 -5.76 -14.39
N LEU A 497 -21.16 -5.51 -14.29
CA LEU A 497 -20.13 -6.48 -14.63
C LEU A 497 -20.24 -7.77 -13.79
N LEU A 498 -20.58 -7.66 -12.49
CA LEU A 498 -20.76 -8.83 -11.62
C LEU A 498 -22.08 -9.54 -11.89
N LEU A 499 -23.14 -8.79 -12.19
CA LEU A 499 -24.45 -9.34 -12.57
C LEU A 499 -24.36 -10.10 -13.90
N ARG A 500 -23.72 -9.52 -14.93
CA ARG A 500 -23.46 -10.17 -16.22
C ARG A 500 -22.58 -11.42 -16.13
N LEU A 501 -21.67 -11.50 -15.16
CA LEU A 501 -20.92 -12.72 -14.87
C LEU A 501 -21.80 -13.79 -14.19
N GLY A 502 -23.01 -13.47 -13.73
CA GLY A 502 -23.89 -14.38 -13.01
C GLY A 502 -23.53 -14.51 -11.53
N PHE A 503 -23.26 -13.38 -10.85
CA PHE A 503 -23.06 -13.33 -9.39
C PHE A 503 -24.35 -13.66 -8.63
N ARG A 504 -25.51 -13.16 -9.08
CA ARG A 504 -26.82 -13.37 -8.45
C ARG A 504 -27.18 -14.85 -8.37
N GLU A 505 -26.94 -15.58 -9.45
CA GLU A 505 -27.20 -17.01 -9.58
C GLU A 505 -26.23 -17.83 -8.71
N TRP A 506 -24.96 -17.40 -8.65
CA TRP A 506 -23.94 -18.03 -7.81
C TRP A 506 -24.22 -17.87 -6.31
N ILE A 507 -24.61 -16.68 -5.86
CA ILE A 507 -24.91 -16.43 -4.44
C ILE A 507 -26.26 -17.05 -4.02
N ALA A 508 -27.25 -17.09 -4.93
CA ALA A 508 -28.51 -17.81 -4.72
C ALA A 508 -28.28 -19.32 -4.59
N PHE A 509 -27.44 -19.91 -5.45
CA PHE A 509 -27.06 -21.33 -5.37
C PHE A 509 -26.34 -21.68 -4.05
N LYS A 510 -25.44 -20.80 -3.57
CA LYS A 510 -24.83 -20.92 -2.24
C LYS A 510 -25.89 -20.98 -1.13
N GLY A 511 -26.85 -20.07 -1.14
CA GLY A 511 -27.96 -20.05 -0.17
C GLY A 511 -28.84 -21.31 -0.22
N GLN A 512 -29.19 -21.77 -1.43
CA GLN A 512 -29.92 -23.02 -1.65
C GLN A 512 -29.14 -24.26 -1.18
N SER A 513 -27.81 -24.20 -1.19
CA SER A 513 -26.92 -25.26 -0.69
C SER A 513 -26.72 -25.23 0.84
N GLY A 514 -27.39 -24.31 1.55
CA GLY A 514 -27.24 -24.15 3.01
C GLY A 514 -25.96 -23.44 3.45
N GLU A 515 -25.21 -22.83 2.52
CA GLU A 515 -23.92 -22.19 2.83
C GLU A 515 -24.13 -20.85 3.55
N VAL A 516 -23.56 -20.73 4.75
CA VAL A 516 -23.65 -19.49 5.56
C VAL A 516 -22.77 -18.37 4.97
N TRP A 517 -21.60 -18.74 4.46
CA TRP A 517 -20.58 -17.81 3.95
C TRP A 517 -20.46 -17.92 2.42
N ALA A 518 -20.15 -16.81 1.76
CA ALA A 518 -19.83 -16.82 0.33
C ALA A 518 -18.52 -17.56 0.04
N PHE A 519 -17.53 -17.47 0.96
CA PHE A 519 -16.15 -17.96 0.80
C PHE A 519 -15.68 -18.92 1.92
N PRO A 520 -16.38 -20.04 2.17
CA PRO A 520 -16.02 -21.01 3.21
C PRO A 520 -14.65 -21.67 3.02
N GLU A 521 -14.11 -21.65 1.80
CA GLU A 521 -12.79 -22.19 1.47
C GLU A 521 -11.61 -21.34 1.99
N VAL A 522 -11.88 -20.10 2.45
CA VAL A 522 -10.88 -19.23 3.07
C VAL A 522 -11.08 -19.20 4.58
N GLN A 523 -10.45 -20.16 5.25
CA GLN A 523 -10.36 -20.19 6.71
C GLN A 523 -9.48 -19.05 7.25
N PRO A 524 -9.76 -18.54 8.46
CA PRO A 524 -8.99 -17.47 9.09
C PRO A 524 -7.59 -17.92 9.54
N ASP A 525 -6.71 -16.97 9.84
CA ASP A 525 -5.37 -17.25 10.37
C ASP A 525 -5.36 -17.43 11.90
N ALA A 526 -4.64 -18.45 12.37
CA ALA A 526 -4.57 -18.81 13.79
C ALA A 526 -3.84 -17.78 14.69
N SER A 527 -3.49 -16.58 14.19
CA SER A 527 -2.79 -15.54 14.98
C SER A 527 -3.48 -14.17 15.01
N HIS A 528 -4.50 -13.93 14.18
CA HIS A 528 -5.34 -12.71 14.18
C HIS A 528 -6.81 -12.96 13.78
N ASP A 529 -7.23 -14.22 13.61
CA ASP A 529 -8.52 -14.66 13.06
C ASP A 529 -8.89 -14.05 11.69
N ARG A 530 -7.89 -13.73 10.84
CA ARG A 530 -8.12 -13.05 9.56
C ARG A 530 -8.05 -13.96 8.35
N ARG A 531 -9.06 -13.85 7.48
CA ARG A 531 -9.11 -14.53 6.19
C ARG A 531 -8.21 -13.83 5.16
N SER A 532 -8.07 -12.50 5.26
CA SER A 532 -7.30 -11.70 4.30
C SER A 532 -5.79 -11.94 4.30
N GLN A 533 -5.21 -12.40 5.41
CA GLN A 533 -3.76 -12.70 5.46
C GLN A 533 -3.44 -13.95 4.62
N ILE A 534 -4.12 -15.07 4.89
CA ILE A 534 -3.92 -16.33 4.15
C ILE A 534 -4.28 -16.16 2.67
N TRP A 535 -5.41 -15.53 2.38
CA TRP A 535 -5.80 -15.25 0.99
C TRP A 535 -4.81 -14.29 0.31
N GLY A 536 -4.40 -13.21 0.98
CA GLY A 536 -3.51 -12.18 0.41
C GLY A 536 -2.08 -12.66 0.16
N ASP A 537 -1.57 -13.61 0.94
CA ASP A 537 -0.29 -14.27 0.66
C ASP A 537 -0.40 -15.26 -0.51
N ARG A 538 -1.46 -16.09 -0.54
CA ARG A 538 -1.73 -17.00 -1.67
C ARG A 538 -1.95 -16.25 -2.98
N MET A 539 -2.70 -15.14 -2.95
CA MET A 539 -2.97 -14.29 -4.10
C MET A 539 -1.70 -13.60 -4.62
N ARG A 540 -0.77 -13.22 -3.74
CA ARG A 540 0.54 -12.68 -4.14
C ARG A 540 1.39 -13.72 -4.87
N THR A 541 1.38 -14.97 -4.41
CA THR A 541 2.01 -16.10 -5.11
C THR A 541 1.32 -16.41 -6.45
N LEU A 542 -0.01 -16.22 -6.55
CA LEU A 542 -0.76 -16.42 -7.78
C LEU A 542 -0.45 -15.33 -8.82
N LEU A 543 -0.43 -14.06 -8.42
CA LEU A 543 0.00 -12.94 -9.28
C LEU A 543 1.46 -13.10 -9.74
N ALA A 544 2.35 -13.59 -8.87
CA ALA A 544 3.75 -13.91 -9.22
C ALA A 544 3.94 -15.19 -10.06
N ARG A 545 2.85 -15.88 -10.44
CA ARG A 545 2.84 -16.99 -11.42
C ARG A 545 2.01 -16.66 -12.68
N LEU A 546 1.54 -15.42 -12.76
CA LEU A 546 0.85 -14.81 -13.89
C LEU A 546 1.65 -13.59 -14.41
N ASP A 547 2.82 -13.34 -13.81
CA ASP A 547 3.73 -12.25 -14.12
C ASP A 547 3.14 -10.85 -13.89
N LEU A 548 2.19 -10.81 -12.94
CA LEU A 548 1.45 -9.63 -12.46
C LEU A 548 1.93 -9.15 -11.07
N LYS A 549 3.23 -9.33 -10.77
CA LYS A 549 3.82 -9.01 -9.45
C LYS A 549 4.53 -7.64 -9.46
N CYS A 550 3.77 -6.57 -9.26
CA CYS A 550 4.30 -5.21 -9.11
C CYS A 550 4.30 -4.75 -7.64
N GLU A 551 5.38 -4.11 -7.15
CA GLU A 551 5.46 -3.61 -5.77
C GLU A 551 4.51 -2.43 -5.49
N ARG A 552 4.36 -1.56 -6.49
CA ARG A 552 3.56 -0.33 -6.47
C ARG A 552 2.06 -0.61 -6.70
N GLU A 553 1.72 -1.71 -7.35
CA GLU A 553 0.35 -2.14 -7.66
C GLU A 553 -0.02 -3.40 -6.85
N ASP A 554 0.21 -3.38 -5.54
CA ASP A 554 -0.18 -4.52 -4.69
C ASP A 554 -1.70 -4.75 -4.67
N ILE A 555 -2.16 -5.83 -4.04
CA ILE A 555 -3.59 -6.19 -4.01
C ILE A 555 -4.45 -5.04 -3.44
N TYR A 556 -3.94 -4.27 -2.49
CA TYR A 556 -4.65 -3.10 -1.93
C TYR A 556 -4.70 -1.89 -2.89
N ALA A 557 -3.94 -1.90 -3.99
CA ALA A 557 -4.05 -0.94 -5.07
C ALA A 557 -5.25 -1.21 -6.00
N MET A 558 -5.81 -2.42 -6.09
CA MET A 558 -7.04 -2.69 -6.85
C MET A 558 -8.19 -1.75 -6.42
N ARG A 559 -8.33 -1.54 -5.10
CA ARG A 559 -9.25 -0.57 -4.49
C ARG A 559 -8.94 0.89 -4.86
N ARG A 560 -7.67 1.24 -5.13
CA ARG A 560 -7.30 2.56 -5.67
C ARG A 560 -7.65 2.69 -7.15
N THR A 561 -7.64 1.59 -7.91
CA THR A 561 -8.06 1.57 -9.32
C THR A 561 -9.51 2.01 -9.48
N LEU A 562 -10.44 1.52 -8.64
CA LEU A 562 -11.81 2.07 -8.61
C LEU A 562 -11.82 3.56 -8.28
N ALA A 563 -11.12 3.96 -7.21
CA ALA A 563 -11.05 5.35 -6.75
C ALA A 563 -10.46 6.32 -7.79
N SER A 564 -9.65 5.82 -8.73
CA SER A 564 -9.11 6.54 -9.89
C SER A 564 -10.06 6.53 -11.08
N LYS A 565 -10.68 5.39 -11.41
CA LYS A 565 -11.71 5.32 -12.47
C LYS A 565 -12.87 6.28 -12.17
N LEU A 566 -13.39 6.27 -10.94
CA LEU A 566 -14.44 7.20 -10.51
C LEU A 566 -13.99 8.67 -10.56
N LEU A 567 -12.72 8.97 -10.26
CA LEU A 567 -12.19 10.33 -10.39
C LEU A 567 -12.15 10.78 -11.85
N ASN A 568 -11.73 9.90 -12.77
CA ASN A 568 -11.69 10.17 -14.20
C ASN A 568 -13.09 10.27 -14.83
N LEU A 569 -14.11 9.70 -14.19
CA LEU A 569 -15.54 9.89 -14.52
C LEU A 569 -16.13 11.17 -13.88
N GLY A 570 -15.32 12.03 -13.25
CA GLY A 570 -15.77 13.28 -12.64
C GLY A 570 -16.55 13.13 -11.33
N VAL A 571 -16.58 11.93 -10.72
CA VAL A 571 -17.32 11.68 -9.48
C VAL A 571 -16.66 12.42 -8.30
N ASP A 572 -17.47 13.11 -7.51
CA ASP A 572 -17.03 13.89 -6.35
C ASP A 572 -16.25 13.06 -5.31
N ASN A 573 -15.37 13.74 -4.58
CA ASN A 573 -14.57 13.17 -3.51
C ASN A 573 -15.42 12.57 -2.38
N GLY A 574 -16.49 13.23 -1.93
CA GLY A 574 -17.36 12.72 -0.87
C GLY A 574 -18.03 11.40 -1.26
N VAL A 575 -18.61 11.33 -2.46
CA VAL A 575 -19.21 10.09 -3.01
C VAL A 575 -18.15 8.98 -3.15
N ARG A 576 -16.94 9.32 -3.62
CA ARG A 576 -15.82 8.36 -3.71
C ARG A 576 -15.35 7.87 -2.35
N GLN A 577 -15.28 8.73 -1.32
CA GLN A 577 -14.95 8.28 0.05
C GLN A 577 -16.07 7.39 0.62
N ARG A 578 -17.35 7.67 0.30
CA ARG A 578 -18.51 6.86 0.71
C ARG A 578 -18.45 5.43 0.16
N VAL A 579 -18.26 5.25 -1.15
CA VAL A 579 -18.08 3.92 -1.80
C VAL A 579 -16.98 3.11 -1.08
N LEU A 580 -15.87 3.77 -0.78
CA LEU A 580 -14.71 3.15 -0.16
C LEU A 580 -14.92 2.85 1.33
N GLY A 581 -15.77 3.58 2.05
CA GLY A 581 -15.75 3.60 3.52
C GLY A 581 -14.47 4.27 4.02
N HIS A 582 -14.35 5.56 3.74
CA HIS A 582 -13.38 6.51 4.31
C HIS A 582 -14.13 7.71 4.92
N LEU A 583 -13.46 8.43 5.83
CA LEU A 583 -14.07 9.51 6.62
C LEU A 583 -13.66 10.88 6.07
N GLU A 584 -14.63 11.64 5.57
CA GLU A 584 -14.67 13.10 5.59
C GLU A 584 -16.02 13.51 6.20
N GLY A 585 -16.12 14.68 6.83
CA GLY A 585 -17.41 15.18 7.35
C GLY A 585 -17.84 14.67 8.73
N THR A 586 -19.06 15.05 9.11
CA THR A 586 -19.70 14.77 10.41
C THR A 586 -20.57 13.51 10.38
N THR A 587 -21.21 13.17 11.49
CA THR A 587 -22.13 12.02 11.65
C THR A 587 -23.25 11.94 10.61
N VAL A 588 -23.52 13.02 9.88
CA VAL A 588 -24.53 13.11 8.82
C VAL A 588 -24.16 12.25 7.60
N ASP A 589 -22.89 12.20 7.18
CA ASP A 589 -22.43 11.41 6.02
C ASP A 589 -22.57 9.88 6.21
N ARG A 590 -22.76 9.44 7.46
CA ARG A 590 -22.91 8.04 7.87
C ARG A 590 -24.17 7.36 7.28
N HIS A 591 -25.21 8.13 6.97
CA HIS A 591 -26.53 7.58 6.64
C HIS A 591 -26.84 7.56 5.12
N TYR A 592 -26.06 8.28 4.30
CA TYR A 592 -26.30 8.38 2.85
C TYR A 592 -25.68 7.23 2.00
N SER A 593 -25.38 6.06 2.58
CA SER A 593 -25.21 4.81 1.81
C SER A 593 -26.53 4.10 1.53
N ASP A 594 -27.57 4.50 2.26
CA ASP A 594 -28.85 3.81 2.36
C ASP A 594 -29.96 4.52 1.57
N ASP A 595 -29.75 5.81 1.29
CA ASP A 595 -30.50 6.63 0.34
C ASP A 595 -29.64 6.85 -0.91
N GLY A 596 -30.26 6.83 -2.11
CA GLY A 596 -29.56 7.09 -3.38
C GLY A 596 -28.87 5.87 -4.01
N LEU A 597 -29.41 4.65 -3.78
CA LEU A 597 -28.85 3.40 -4.33
C LEU A 597 -28.95 3.31 -5.87
N VAL A 598 -29.90 3.99 -6.49
CA VAL A 598 -30.10 4.02 -7.95
C VAL A 598 -28.95 4.78 -8.62
N GLU A 599 -28.66 5.97 -8.11
CA GLU A 599 -27.55 6.83 -8.52
C GLU A 599 -26.23 6.12 -8.27
N LEU A 600 -26.08 5.45 -7.12
CA LEU A 600 -24.87 4.71 -6.79
C LEU A 600 -24.64 3.49 -7.70
N LYS A 601 -25.70 2.76 -8.08
CA LYS A 601 -25.65 1.70 -9.10
C LYS A 601 -25.21 2.28 -10.45
N ALA A 602 -25.86 3.36 -10.91
CA ALA A 602 -25.55 4.02 -12.17
C ALA A 602 -24.11 4.57 -12.24
N LEU A 603 -23.55 5.08 -11.14
CA LEU A 603 -22.16 5.52 -11.05
C LEU A 603 -21.15 4.37 -11.10
N LEU A 604 -21.46 3.23 -10.48
CA LEU A 604 -20.60 2.05 -10.50
C LEU A 604 -20.67 1.28 -11.82
N ASP A 605 -21.82 1.29 -12.50
CA ASP A 605 -22.02 0.67 -13.81
C ASP A 605 -21.24 1.38 -14.94
N GLN A 606 -20.93 2.68 -14.78
CA GLN A 606 -20.08 3.44 -15.70
C GLN A 606 -18.60 3.02 -15.65
N VAL A 607 -18.18 2.22 -14.65
CA VAL A 607 -16.78 1.81 -14.47
C VAL A 607 -16.44 0.64 -15.41
N ASP A 608 -16.22 0.94 -16.69
CA ASP A 608 -15.79 -0.07 -17.66
C ASP A 608 -14.29 -0.38 -17.56
N TYR A 609 -13.95 -1.65 -17.78
CA TYR A 609 -12.60 -2.21 -17.90
C TYR A 609 -12.36 -2.85 -19.28
N GLY A 610 -13.29 -2.71 -20.24
CA GLY A 610 -13.25 -3.28 -21.58
C GLY A 610 -13.70 -4.75 -21.64
N VAL A 611 -14.20 -5.32 -20.55
CA VAL A 611 -14.32 -6.79 -20.43
C VAL A 611 -15.55 -7.32 -21.18
N ALA A 612 -15.30 -8.20 -22.15
CA ALA A 612 -16.36 -8.94 -22.83
C ALA A 612 -16.79 -10.15 -21.97
N VAL A 613 -18.06 -10.20 -21.59
CA VAL A 613 -18.68 -11.31 -20.85
C VAL A 613 -19.73 -11.97 -21.73
N GLY A 614 -19.69 -13.31 -21.82
CA GLY A 614 -20.62 -14.12 -22.59
C GLY A 614 -20.51 -15.62 -22.27
N GLN A 615 -21.35 -16.44 -22.90
CA GLN A 615 -21.39 -17.88 -22.65
C GLN A 615 -20.28 -18.62 -23.42
N LYS A 616 -19.65 -19.61 -22.78
CA LYS A 616 -18.75 -20.58 -23.45
C LYS A 616 -19.27 -22.00 -23.21
N SER A 617 -19.24 -22.85 -24.24
CA SER A 617 -19.58 -24.27 -24.11
C SER A 617 -18.68 -24.96 -23.08
N GLY A 618 -19.31 -25.78 -22.21
CA GLY A 618 -18.65 -26.41 -21.06
C GLY A 618 -18.78 -25.64 -19.74
N PHE A 619 -19.34 -24.43 -19.72
CA PHE A 619 -19.67 -23.69 -18.49
C PHE A 619 -21.17 -23.42 -18.39
N ALA A 620 -21.74 -23.66 -17.20
CA ALA A 620 -23.15 -23.41 -16.88
C ALA A 620 -23.46 -21.94 -16.53
N PHE A 621 -22.46 -21.05 -16.65
CA PHE A 621 -22.52 -19.65 -16.25
C PHE A 621 -21.76 -18.77 -17.26
N PRO A 622 -22.08 -17.46 -17.36
CA PRO A 622 -21.33 -16.53 -18.18
C PRO A 622 -19.88 -16.39 -17.69
N VAL A 623 -18.96 -16.20 -18.63
CA VAL A 623 -17.52 -16.12 -18.36
C VAL A 623 -16.90 -14.96 -19.13
N ILE A 624 -15.68 -14.58 -18.77
CA ILE A 624 -14.92 -13.61 -19.54
C ILE A 624 -14.55 -14.27 -20.88
N THR A 625 -14.99 -13.67 -21.98
CA THR A 625 -14.78 -14.18 -23.34
C THR A 625 -13.56 -13.57 -24.00
N GLY A 626 -13.30 -12.28 -23.75
CA GLY A 626 -12.17 -11.50 -24.26
C GLY A 626 -12.21 -10.06 -23.71
N CYS A 627 -11.52 -9.14 -24.38
CA CYS A 627 -11.55 -7.70 -24.09
C CYS A 627 -11.88 -6.91 -25.36
N THR A 628 -12.51 -5.75 -25.22
CA THR A 628 -12.72 -4.74 -26.28
C THR A 628 -11.55 -3.76 -26.37
N VAL A 629 -10.77 -3.62 -25.29
CA VAL A 629 -9.46 -2.96 -25.35
C VAL A 629 -8.50 -3.87 -26.10
N ALA A 630 -8.01 -3.39 -27.25
CA ALA A 630 -6.91 -4.03 -27.95
C ALA A 630 -5.66 -3.99 -27.05
N LEU A 631 -5.31 -5.15 -26.49
CA LEU A 631 -4.05 -5.30 -25.77
C LEU A 631 -2.91 -5.40 -26.77
N LEU A 632 -1.95 -4.49 -26.66
CA LEU A 632 -0.67 -4.63 -27.35
C LEU A 632 0.07 -5.84 -26.74
N PRO A 633 0.66 -6.75 -27.54
CA PRO A 633 1.43 -7.88 -27.03
C PRO A 633 2.53 -7.43 -26.05
N PRO A 634 2.71 -8.12 -24.91
CA PRO A 634 3.69 -7.72 -23.90
C PRO A 634 5.13 -8.04 -24.33
N LEU A 635 6.07 -7.15 -24.01
CA LEU A 635 7.50 -7.44 -24.02
C LEU A 635 8.08 -7.18 -22.62
N GLU A 636 8.92 -8.09 -22.14
CA GLU A 636 9.74 -7.84 -20.96
C GLU A 636 10.87 -6.86 -21.30
N VAL A 637 10.98 -5.81 -20.50
CA VAL A 637 11.98 -4.75 -20.65
C VAL A 637 13.14 -5.06 -19.71
N LEU A 638 14.22 -5.62 -20.24
CA LEU A 638 15.46 -5.91 -19.52
C LEU A 638 16.47 -4.78 -19.74
N VAL A 639 17.01 -4.23 -18.65
CA VAL A 639 17.83 -3.00 -18.69
C VAL A 639 19.09 -3.18 -17.86
N ALA A 640 20.25 -3.02 -18.49
CA ALA A 640 21.52 -2.83 -17.81
C ALA A 640 21.75 -1.34 -17.54
N LEU A 641 22.35 -1.02 -16.39
CA LEU A 641 22.64 0.35 -15.97
C LEU A 641 24.15 0.61 -15.86
N THR A 642 24.56 1.89 -15.93
CA THR A 642 25.90 2.38 -15.57
C THR A 642 26.01 2.66 -14.07
N ASP A 643 27.22 2.97 -13.57
CA ASP A 643 27.45 3.45 -12.19
C ASP A 643 26.82 4.82 -11.87
N GLN A 644 26.33 5.52 -12.90
CA GLN A 644 25.50 6.73 -12.81
C GLN A 644 24.01 6.44 -13.03
N GLY A 645 23.63 5.16 -13.13
CA GLY A 645 22.26 4.68 -13.28
C GLY A 645 21.54 5.21 -14.52
N ALA A 646 22.28 5.44 -15.61
CA ALA A 646 21.74 5.60 -16.96
C ALA A 646 21.74 4.23 -17.66
N VAL A 647 20.93 4.05 -18.71
CA VAL A 647 20.91 2.80 -19.47
C VAL A 647 22.26 2.57 -20.16
N SER A 648 22.85 1.39 -19.98
CA SER A 648 24.05 0.94 -20.70
C SER A 648 23.73 -0.08 -21.78
N ALA A 649 22.70 -0.91 -21.57
CA ALA A 649 22.11 -1.77 -22.59
C ALA A 649 20.63 -2.02 -22.33
N LEU A 650 19.89 -2.30 -23.40
CA LEU A 650 18.46 -2.60 -23.41
C LEU A 650 18.23 -3.91 -24.16
N ARG A 651 17.35 -4.78 -23.64
CA ARG A 651 16.76 -5.93 -24.34
C ARG A 651 15.25 -5.91 -24.14
N LEU A 652 14.52 -6.09 -25.24
CA LEU A 652 13.08 -6.28 -25.31
C LEU A 652 12.83 -7.70 -25.82
N CYS A 653 12.25 -8.57 -24.99
CA CYS A 653 11.94 -9.95 -25.36
C CYS A 653 10.47 -10.31 -25.11
N ASP A 654 9.96 -11.28 -25.85
CA ASP A 654 8.63 -11.86 -25.62
C ASP A 654 8.66 -12.76 -24.36
N PRO A 655 7.77 -12.57 -23.37
CA PRO A 655 7.85 -13.26 -22.08
C PRO A 655 7.33 -14.71 -22.10
N ASP A 656 6.59 -15.15 -23.13
CA ASP A 656 6.17 -16.55 -23.28
C ASP A 656 7.25 -17.38 -24.03
N THR A 657 8.22 -16.76 -24.71
CA THR A 657 9.23 -17.43 -25.55
C THR A 657 10.71 -17.09 -25.28
N ASP A 658 11.01 -15.99 -24.57
CA ASP A 658 12.34 -15.33 -24.45
C ASP A 658 12.95 -14.86 -25.79
N GLU A 659 12.18 -14.86 -26.89
CA GLU A 659 12.65 -14.38 -28.19
C GLU A 659 12.92 -12.87 -28.15
N THR A 660 14.10 -12.46 -28.63
CA THR A 660 14.55 -11.06 -28.54
C THR A 660 14.04 -10.26 -29.72
N VAL A 661 13.03 -9.42 -29.49
CA VAL A 661 12.46 -8.50 -30.49
C VAL A 661 13.40 -7.34 -30.80
N PHE A 662 14.17 -6.89 -29.81
CA PHE A 662 15.23 -5.88 -29.99
C PHE A 662 16.22 -5.94 -28.82
N ALA A 663 17.53 -5.83 -29.09
CA ALA A 663 18.52 -5.62 -28.04
C ALA A 663 19.74 -4.83 -28.56
N ALA A 664 20.25 -3.91 -27.74
CA ALA A 664 21.38 -3.06 -28.09
C ALA A 664 22.10 -2.49 -26.85
N ARG A 665 23.40 -2.23 -26.97
CA ARG A 665 24.21 -1.41 -26.06
C ARG A 665 24.13 0.06 -26.48
N ILE A 666 24.25 0.96 -25.52
CA ILE A 666 24.36 2.40 -25.79
C ILE A 666 25.84 2.77 -25.95
N ALA A 667 26.18 3.38 -27.09
CA ALA A 667 27.52 3.85 -27.40
C ALA A 667 28.04 4.82 -26.32
N GLY A 668 29.26 4.57 -25.83
CA GLY A 668 29.89 5.35 -24.75
C GLY A 668 29.45 4.98 -23.32
N ALA A 669 28.43 4.13 -23.14
CA ALA A 669 28.01 3.67 -21.82
C ALA A 669 28.70 2.33 -21.45
N PRO A 670 29.47 2.26 -20.34
CA PRO A 670 30.01 0.99 -19.88
C PRO A 670 28.87 0.08 -19.40
N ALA A 671 28.82 -1.13 -19.95
CA ALA A 671 27.88 -2.17 -19.51
C ALA A 671 28.49 -2.99 -18.36
N PRO A 672 27.66 -3.57 -17.46
CA PRO A 672 28.12 -4.58 -16.52
C PRO A 672 28.79 -5.75 -17.26
N LYS A 673 29.89 -6.27 -16.72
CA LYS A 673 30.61 -7.42 -17.30
C LYS A 673 29.79 -8.71 -17.15
N SER A 674 28.87 -8.95 -18.07
CA SER A 674 28.23 -10.25 -18.28
C SER A 674 28.19 -10.59 -19.77
N GLN A 675 28.38 -11.88 -20.07
CA GLN A 675 28.48 -12.41 -21.42
C GLN A 675 27.20 -12.20 -22.27
N GLU A 676 26.08 -11.92 -21.61
CA GLU A 676 24.77 -11.64 -22.22
C GLU A 676 24.71 -10.24 -22.85
N TRP A 677 25.28 -9.22 -22.19
CA TRP A 677 25.26 -7.84 -22.70
C TRP A 677 26.44 -7.54 -23.63
N ASP A 678 27.57 -8.23 -23.46
CA ASP A 678 28.79 -7.92 -24.20
C ASP A 678 28.73 -8.29 -25.70
N SER A 679 27.81 -9.17 -26.11
CA SER A 679 27.63 -9.64 -27.49
C SER A 679 26.67 -8.81 -28.36
N LEU A 680 26.02 -7.79 -27.78
CA LEU A 680 24.97 -7.00 -28.44
C LEU A 680 25.50 -5.85 -29.32
N GLU A 681 24.72 -5.48 -30.34
CA GLU A 681 24.99 -4.35 -31.24
C GLU A 681 25.12 -3.03 -30.47
N VAL A 682 26.06 -2.16 -30.87
CA VAL A 682 26.31 -0.86 -30.23
C VAL A 682 25.66 0.26 -31.04
N LEU A 683 24.64 0.90 -30.48
CA LEU A 683 23.85 1.95 -31.12
C LEU A 683 23.90 3.27 -30.32
N THR A 684 23.57 4.39 -30.96
CA THR A 684 23.46 5.68 -30.24
C THR A 684 22.20 5.70 -29.36
N GLY A 685 22.23 6.44 -28.25
CA GLY A 685 21.08 6.52 -27.33
C GLY A 685 19.77 6.96 -28.01
N ARG A 686 19.84 7.87 -28.99
CA ARG A 686 18.68 8.25 -29.83
C ARG A 686 18.21 7.12 -30.73
N ALA A 687 19.10 6.37 -31.37
CA ALA A 687 18.70 5.22 -32.20
C ALA A 687 18.01 4.13 -31.37
N VAL A 688 18.56 3.79 -30.19
CA VAL A 688 17.94 2.84 -29.25
C VAL A 688 16.56 3.33 -28.77
N ALA A 689 16.45 4.62 -28.42
CA ALA A 689 15.21 5.21 -27.95
C ALA A 689 14.13 5.29 -29.05
N THR A 690 14.48 5.72 -30.26
CA THR A 690 13.55 5.75 -31.41
C THR A 690 13.06 4.34 -31.71
N ARG A 691 13.96 3.35 -31.78
CA ARG A 691 13.58 1.96 -32.06
C ARG A 691 12.71 1.35 -30.96
N ALA A 692 12.99 1.68 -29.69
CA ALA A 692 12.14 1.28 -28.57
C ALA A 692 10.75 1.97 -28.61
N ASN A 693 10.67 3.25 -29.00
CA ASN A 693 9.39 3.96 -29.18
C ASN A 693 8.56 3.39 -30.34
N GLU A 694 9.19 3.05 -31.47
CA GLU A 694 8.55 2.35 -32.60
C GLU A 694 7.94 1.01 -32.16
N ILE A 695 8.70 0.21 -31.40
CA ILE A 695 8.23 -1.07 -30.87
C ILE A 695 7.10 -0.85 -29.85
N LEU A 696 7.25 0.07 -28.90
CA LEU A 696 6.23 0.38 -27.89
C LEU A 696 5.03 1.21 -28.42
N ALA A 697 4.94 1.46 -29.72
CA ALA A 697 3.70 1.83 -30.39
C ALA A 697 2.81 0.61 -30.69
N ALA A 698 3.42 -0.58 -30.90
CA ALA A 698 2.73 -1.84 -31.22
C ALA A 698 2.78 -2.90 -30.09
N TYR A 699 3.62 -2.71 -29.07
CA TYR A 699 3.81 -3.62 -27.94
C TYR A 699 3.60 -2.91 -26.58
N SER A 700 3.26 -3.68 -25.55
CA SER A 700 3.13 -3.21 -24.16
C SER A 700 4.39 -3.53 -23.36
N ALA A 701 4.94 -2.58 -22.61
CA ALA A 701 6.12 -2.82 -21.78
C ALA A 701 5.75 -3.45 -20.42
N ILE A 702 6.27 -4.65 -20.14
CA ILE A 702 6.46 -5.16 -18.77
C ILE A 702 7.75 -4.53 -18.24
N LEU A 703 7.60 -3.54 -17.36
CA LEU A 703 8.70 -2.72 -16.86
C LEU A 703 9.52 -3.44 -15.76
N PRO A 704 10.82 -3.11 -15.61
CA PRO A 704 11.69 -3.72 -14.60
C PRO A 704 11.14 -3.63 -13.16
N ALA A 705 11.48 -4.62 -12.32
CA ALA A 705 11.15 -4.58 -10.90
C ALA A 705 11.92 -3.49 -10.11
N ASN A 706 13.07 -3.01 -10.61
CA ASN A 706 13.84 -1.92 -9.99
C ASN A 706 13.31 -0.54 -10.43
N GLU A 707 12.84 0.28 -9.49
CA GLU A 707 12.32 1.63 -9.76
C GLU A 707 13.32 2.53 -10.50
N GLU A 708 14.62 2.31 -10.30
CA GLU A 708 15.71 3.03 -10.97
C GLU A 708 15.82 2.64 -12.45
N ALA A 709 15.75 1.34 -12.77
CA ALA A 709 15.78 0.84 -14.13
C ALA A 709 14.52 1.26 -14.92
N VAL A 710 13.36 1.32 -14.26
CA VAL A 710 12.15 1.93 -14.84
C VAL A 710 12.39 3.39 -15.18
N ALA A 711 12.90 4.20 -14.25
CA ALA A 711 13.13 5.62 -14.48
C ALA A 711 14.21 5.90 -15.55
N ALA A 712 15.27 5.09 -15.59
CA ALA A 712 16.31 5.17 -16.60
C ALA A 712 15.77 4.80 -18.00
N PHE A 713 14.89 3.80 -18.09
CA PHE A 713 14.20 3.44 -19.33
C PHE A 713 13.20 4.51 -19.77
N GLU A 714 12.31 4.96 -18.88
CA GLU A 714 11.38 6.08 -19.13
C GLU A 714 12.13 7.34 -19.60
N HIS A 715 13.34 7.61 -19.07
CA HIS A 715 14.21 8.71 -19.51
C HIS A 715 14.90 8.44 -20.86
N LEU A 716 15.33 7.21 -21.15
CA LEU A 716 15.92 6.84 -22.44
C LEU A 716 14.95 7.14 -23.58
N LEU A 717 13.68 6.76 -23.44
CA LEU A 717 12.64 6.96 -24.48
C LEU A 717 12.45 8.43 -24.90
N ILE A 718 12.86 9.41 -24.07
CA ILE A 718 12.82 10.85 -24.39
C ILE A 718 13.82 11.22 -25.51
N LEU A 719 14.88 10.43 -25.70
CA LEU A 719 15.89 10.70 -26.74
C LEU A 719 15.41 10.35 -28.15
N GLY A 720 14.34 9.56 -28.28
CA GLY A 720 13.71 9.20 -29.54
C GLY A 720 12.42 9.98 -29.75
N ASP A 721 12.10 10.30 -30.99
CA ASP A 721 10.89 11.05 -31.31
C ASP A 721 9.64 10.21 -30.97
N PRO A 722 8.73 10.69 -30.10
CA PRO A 722 7.60 9.89 -29.65
C PRO A 722 6.54 9.80 -30.75
N ALA A 723 6.27 8.58 -31.22
CA ALA A 723 5.16 8.32 -32.13
C ALA A 723 3.84 8.83 -31.50
N PRO A 724 3.03 9.64 -32.21
CA PRO A 724 1.83 10.23 -31.64
C PRO A 724 0.79 9.14 -31.37
N ARG A 725 0.68 8.71 -30.11
CA ARG A 725 -0.46 7.92 -29.63
C ARG A 725 -1.71 8.79 -29.75
N MET A 726 -2.42 8.68 -30.87
CA MET A 726 -3.74 9.30 -31.01
C MET A 726 -4.60 8.87 -29.83
N PRO A 727 -5.38 9.78 -29.22
CA PRO A 727 -6.34 9.39 -28.21
C PRO A 727 -7.30 8.38 -28.84
N LEU A 728 -7.54 7.27 -28.12
CA LEU A 728 -8.64 6.37 -28.49
C LEU A 728 -9.92 7.22 -28.59
N PRO A 729 -10.68 7.14 -29.68
CA PRO A 729 -11.92 7.91 -29.80
C PRO A 729 -12.82 7.55 -28.61
N PRO A 730 -13.51 8.54 -28.01
CA PRO A 730 -14.36 8.28 -26.85
C PRO A 730 -15.36 7.17 -27.19
N ALA A 731 -15.45 6.18 -26.31
CA ALA A 731 -16.36 5.05 -26.52
C ALA A 731 -17.78 5.59 -26.77
N PRO A 732 -18.47 5.14 -27.84
CA PRO A 732 -19.72 5.76 -28.27
C PRO A 732 -20.74 5.69 -27.14
N VAL A 733 -21.16 6.88 -26.69
CA VAL A 733 -22.17 7.03 -25.64
C VAL A 733 -23.43 6.31 -26.13
N ARG A 734 -23.87 5.31 -25.38
CA ARG A 734 -25.14 4.62 -25.64
C ARG A 734 -26.28 5.51 -25.17
N GLU A 735 -26.59 6.53 -25.95
CA GLU A 735 -27.81 7.31 -25.75
C GLU A 735 -29.02 6.37 -25.85
N SER A 736 -29.82 6.33 -24.78
CA SER A 736 -31.05 5.57 -24.72
C SER A 736 -32.10 6.22 -25.61
N ALA A 737 -32.39 5.61 -26.76
CA ALA A 737 -33.32 6.16 -27.74
C ALA A 737 -34.71 6.42 -27.16
N VAL A 738 -35.07 7.69 -27.00
CA VAL A 738 -36.45 8.13 -26.72
C VAL A 738 -37.15 8.36 -28.07
N PRO A 739 -38.29 7.71 -28.36
CA PRO A 739 -38.94 7.82 -29.66
C PRO A 739 -39.78 9.10 -29.78
N GLY A 740 -39.46 10.00 -30.71
CA GLY A 740 -40.27 11.20 -30.92
C GLY A 740 -39.91 12.11 -32.11
N ARG A 741 -40.71 12.02 -33.17
CA ARG A 741 -40.85 12.96 -34.33
C ARG A 741 -39.63 13.17 -35.25
N ALA A 742 -39.91 13.10 -36.54
CA ALA A 742 -38.98 13.43 -37.62
C ALA A 742 -39.31 14.80 -38.24
N THR A 743 -38.27 15.54 -38.64
CA THR A 743 -38.27 16.51 -39.74
C THR A 743 -36.85 16.62 -40.28
N ASP A 744 -36.65 16.18 -41.51
CA ASP A 744 -35.48 16.49 -42.36
C ASP A 744 -35.43 18.00 -42.71
N PRO A 745 -34.28 18.59 -43.14
CA PRO A 745 -33.31 17.98 -44.06
C PRO A 745 -31.81 18.06 -43.72
N HIS A 746 -31.06 17.09 -44.24
CA HIS A 746 -29.59 17.04 -44.28
C HIS A 746 -28.91 18.23 -44.99
N PRO A 747 -27.77 18.70 -44.44
CA PRO A 747 -26.60 19.10 -45.21
C PRO A 747 -25.57 17.94 -45.28
N VAL A 748 -24.86 17.86 -46.41
CA VAL A 748 -23.94 16.77 -46.77
C VAL A 748 -22.73 16.66 -45.82
N ALA A 749 -22.45 15.46 -45.34
CA ALA A 749 -21.14 15.07 -44.81
C ALA A 749 -20.32 14.35 -45.91
N PRO A 750 -18.98 14.50 -45.97
CA PRO A 750 -18.16 13.85 -46.98
C PRO A 750 -18.15 12.32 -46.79
N GLU A 751 -18.18 11.58 -47.90
CA GLU A 751 -18.08 10.12 -47.88
C GLU A 751 -16.68 9.66 -47.40
N PRO A 752 -16.57 8.55 -46.66
CA PRO A 752 -15.30 7.87 -46.47
C PRO A 752 -14.85 7.24 -47.80
N GLU A 753 -13.55 7.30 -48.10
CA GLU A 753 -12.99 6.78 -49.37
C GLU A 753 -13.36 5.30 -49.60
N ALA A 754 -14.27 5.06 -50.55
CA ALA A 754 -14.72 3.73 -50.89
C ALA A 754 -13.67 3.01 -51.75
N PHE A 755 -13.21 1.84 -51.29
CA PHE A 755 -12.38 0.93 -52.07
C PHE A 755 -13.19 0.25 -53.19
N HIS A 756 -13.53 1.01 -54.23
CA HIS A 756 -14.28 0.56 -55.41
C HIS A 756 -13.40 0.45 -56.66
N GLU A 757 -12.81 -0.74 -56.89
CA GLU A 757 -12.20 -1.11 -58.17
C GLU A 757 -12.64 -2.51 -58.64
N GLY A 758 -13.78 -2.56 -59.33
CA GLY A 758 -14.11 -3.60 -60.34
C GLY A 758 -14.50 -5.02 -59.87
N PRO A 759 -15.50 -5.66 -60.50
CA PRO A 759 -15.75 -7.09 -60.32
C PRO A 759 -14.68 -7.94 -61.01
N VAL A 760 -14.20 -9.00 -60.35
CA VAL A 760 -13.04 -9.80 -60.80
C VAL A 760 -13.40 -10.84 -61.89
N LEU A 761 -13.86 -10.35 -63.04
CA LEU A 761 -14.25 -11.18 -64.18
C LEU A 761 -13.02 -11.81 -64.88
N GLY A 762 -13.12 -13.11 -65.23
CA GLY A 762 -12.18 -13.77 -66.15
C GLY A 762 -10.95 -14.46 -65.55
N LEU A 763 -10.93 -14.71 -64.23
CA LEU A 763 -9.89 -15.53 -63.58
C LEU A 763 -9.84 -16.96 -64.16
N ARG A 764 -8.62 -17.44 -64.45
CA ARG A 764 -8.33 -18.77 -65.01
C ARG A 764 -7.36 -19.56 -64.11
N LYS A 765 -7.22 -20.87 -64.36
CA LYS A 765 -6.19 -21.69 -63.68
C LYS A 765 -4.81 -21.03 -63.83
N GLY A 766 -4.07 -20.97 -62.74
CA GLY A 766 -2.76 -20.32 -62.66
C GLY A 766 -2.81 -18.82 -62.32
N ASP A 767 -3.99 -18.19 -62.27
CA ASP A 767 -4.12 -16.81 -61.81
C ASP A 767 -4.03 -16.69 -60.29
N THR A 768 -3.46 -15.58 -59.82
CA THR A 768 -3.40 -15.19 -58.41
C THR A 768 -4.35 -14.03 -58.11
N ALA A 769 -4.95 -14.02 -56.92
CA ALA A 769 -5.97 -13.04 -56.55
C ALA A 769 -6.02 -12.69 -55.04
N ILE A 770 -6.47 -11.47 -54.80
CA ILE A 770 -7.17 -10.89 -53.63
C ILE A 770 -8.20 -11.77 -52.89
N CYS A 771 -7.87 -12.70 -51.99
CA CYS A 771 -8.84 -13.67 -51.46
C CYS A 771 -9.06 -13.65 -49.91
N VAL A 772 -10.30 -13.75 -49.44
CA VAL A 772 -10.67 -13.93 -48.01
C VAL A 772 -11.14 -15.35 -47.71
N PHE A 773 -10.24 -16.13 -47.10
CA PHE A 773 -10.45 -17.55 -46.76
C PHE A 773 -11.20 -17.73 -45.43
N PRO A 774 -12.10 -18.72 -45.29
CA PRO A 774 -12.80 -19.02 -44.04
C PRO A 774 -11.92 -19.84 -43.09
N CYS A 775 -11.53 -19.27 -41.94
CA CYS A 775 -10.68 -19.98 -40.98
C CYS A 775 -11.44 -21.06 -40.19
N ARG A 776 -10.87 -22.27 -40.12
CA ARG A 776 -11.39 -23.40 -39.34
C ARG A 776 -11.04 -23.28 -37.84
N GLY A 777 -11.59 -22.26 -37.20
CA GLY A 777 -11.72 -22.17 -35.73
C GLY A 777 -10.83 -21.15 -35.03
N ARG A 778 -11.38 -20.56 -33.95
CA ARG A 778 -10.87 -19.45 -33.12
C ARG A 778 -10.64 -18.12 -33.86
N GLY A 779 -11.12 -17.04 -33.25
CA GLY A 779 -10.86 -15.66 -33.67
C GLY A 779 -11.70 -15.19 -34.85
N ALA A 780 -11.97 -13.88 -34.89
CA ALA A 780 -12.57 -13.19 -36.04
C ALA A 780 -11.52 -12.35 -36.80
N GLU A 781 -10.24 -12.51 -36.45
CA GLU A 781 -9.14 -11.62 -36.82
C GLU A 781 -8.54 -11.92 -38.20
N ASP A 782 -8.72 -13.14 -38.72
CA ASP A 782 -8.18 -13.58 -40.01
C ASP A 782 -9.23 -13.50 -41.14
N LYS A 783 -9.99 -12.39 -41.17
CA LYS A 783 -10.72 -11.92 -42.36
C LYS A 783 -9.82 -11.09 -43.30
N LEU A 784 -8.52 -11.01 -43.02
CA LEU A 784 -7.58 -10.20 -43.79
C LEU A 784 -7.46 -10.75 -45.23
N PRO A 785 -7.63 -9.89 -46.26
CA PRO A 785 -7.45 -10.29 -47.65
C PRO A 785 -5.99 -10.75 -47.90
N ARG A 786 -5.80 -11.98 -48.39
CA ARG A 786 -4.47 -12.55 -48.68
C ARG A 786 -4.39 -13.19 -50.07
N PRO A 787 -3.19 -13.40 -50.64
CA PRO A 787 -3.05 -14.05 -51.93
C PRO A 787 -3.70 -15.44 -51.94
N GLY A 788 -4.49 -15.71 -52.97
CA GLY A 788 -5.02 -17.03 -53.31
C GLY A 788 -4.61 -17.40 -54.74
N LEU A 789 -4.43 -18.69 -54.99
CA LEU A 789 -4.09 -19.25 -56.31
C LEU A 789 -5.28 -20.04 -56.86
N VAL A 790 -5.68 -19.74 -58.10
CA VAL A 790 -6.73 -20.48 -58.82
C VAL A 790 -6.15 -21.79 -59.36
N VAL A 791 -6.48 -22.90 -58.69
CA VAL A 791 -6.04 -24.25 -59.05
C VAL A 791 -6.90 -24.85 -60.16
N ALA A 792 -8.19 -24.53 -60.17
CA ALA A 792 -9.14 -24.88 -61.23
C ALA A 792 -10.35 -23.93 -61.24
N VAL A 793 -11.12 -23.96 -62.33
CA VAL A 793 -12.48 -23.41 -62.40
C VAL A 793 -13.44 -24.61 -62.49
N ARG A 794 -14.53 -24.61 -61.72
CA ARG A 794 -15.48 -25.73 -61.64
C ARG A 794 -16.92 -25.23 -61.76
N THR A 795 -17.77 -25.98 -62.44
CA THR A 795 -19.22 -25.70 -62.54
C THR A 795 -19.99 -26.67 -61.65
N LEU A 796 -20.83 -26.16 -60.76
CA LEU A 796 -21.62 -26.93 -59.80
C LEU A 796 -23.05 -26.39 -59.76
N ARG A 797 -24.05 -27.25 -59.98
CA ARG A 797 -25.48 -26.89 -60.05
C ARG A 797 -25.83 -25.76 -61.05
N GLY A 798 -24.96 -25.52 -62.05
CA GLY A 798 -25.10 -24.43 -63.03
C GLY A 798 -24.34 -23.16 -62.69
N GLU A 799 -23.81 -23.03 -61.47
CA GLU A 799 -23.00 -21.89 -61.03
C GLU A 799 -21.49 -22.17 -61.17
N THR A 800 -20.70 -21.12 -61.38
CA THR A 800 -19.25 -21.21 -61.58
C THR A 800 -18.48 -20.84 -60.31
N PHE A 801 -17.56 -21.72 -59.90
CA PHE A 801 -16.71 -21.59 -58.72
C PHE A 801 -15.22 -21.64 -59.08
N LEU A 802 -14.40 -20.91 -58.32
CA LEU A 802 -12.95 -20.98 -58.34
C LEU A 802 -12.45 -21.92 -57.22
N ASP A 803 -11.63 -22.91 -57.59
CA ASP A 803 -10.93 -23.81 -56.68
C ASP A 803 -9.64 -23.11 -56.21
N LEU A 804 -9.70 -22.49 -55.03
CA LEU A 804 -8.69 -21.56 -54.53
C LEU A 804 -7.83 -22.18 -53.43
N ALA A 805 -6.51 -22.13 -53.61
CA ALA A 805 -5.51 -22.48 -52.60
C ALA A 805 -5.03 -21.21 -51.84
N PRO A 806 -4.96 -21.21 -50.50
CA PRO A 806 -4.48 -20.08 -49.72
C PRO A 806 -2.96 -19.90 -49.81
N GLY A 807 -2.52 -18.67 -50.04
CA GLY A 807 -1.13 -18.23 -50.01
C GLY A 807 -0.72 -17.69 -48.64
N ILE A 808 0.50 -18.04 -48.22
CA ILE A 808 1.14 -17.59 -46.98
C ILE A 808 2.57 -17.14 -47.31
N PRO A 809 3.08 -16.01 -46.76
CA PRO A 809 4.49 -15.64 -46.91
C PRO A 809 5.44 -16.77 -46.51
N HIS A 810 6.55 -16.90 -47.23
CA HIS A 810 7.53 -17.97 -47.01
C HIS A 810 8.66 -17.54 -46.07
N ASN A 811 8.76 -18.21 -44.91
CA ASN A 811 9.69 -17.87 -43.83
C ASN A 811 10.88 -18.87 -43.77
N GLN A 812 11.50 -19.18 -44.90
CA GLN A 812 12.72 -20.02 -45.04
C GLN A 812 12.62 -21.48 -44.54
N MET A 813 11.48 -21.93 -44.00
CA MET A 813 11.27 -23.33 -43.61
C MET A 813 11.08 -24.27 -44.81
N PRO A 814 11.48 -25.56 -44.70
CA PRO A 814 11.29 -26.54 -45.77
C PRO A 814 9.82 -26.70 -46.15
N VAL A 815 9.56 -26.64 -47.45
CA VAL A 815 8.20 -26.67 -48.04
C VAL A 815 7.79 -28.11 -48.33
N ALA A 816 6.54 -28.46 -48.04
CA ALA A 816 6.02 -29.80 -48.25
C ALA A 816 5.70 -30.06 -49.74
N PRO A 817 5.78 -31.29 -50.26
CA PRO A 817 5.55 -31.57 -51.69
C PRO A 817 4.18 -31.17 -52.25
N HIS A 818 3.18 -30.97 -51.38
CA HIS A 818 1.81 -30.54 -51.72
C HIS A 818 1.59 -29.01 -51.61
N GLU A 819 2.64 -28.25 -51.31
CA GLU A 819 2.65 -26.80 -51.35
C GLU A 819 3.37 -26.33 -52.63
N LEU A 820 2.87 -25.27 -53.28
CA LEU A 820 3.60 -24.61 -54.36
C LEU A 820 4.38 -23.42 -53.81
N LEU A 821 5.69 -23.37 -54.04
CA LEU A 821 6.57 -22.28 -53.63
C LEU A 821 6.93 -21.34 -54.80
N VAL A 822 6.58 -20.06 -54.67
CA VAL A 822 6.95 -18.98 -55.61
C VAL A 822 7.93 -18.04 -54.92
N VAL A 823 9.19 -18.03 -55.40
CA VAL A 823 10.34 -17.32 -54.78
C VAL A 823 11.16 -16.53 -55.80
N GLU A 824 11.32 -17.03 -57.03
CA GLU A 824 12.12 -16.34 -58.06
C GLU A 824 11.51 -14.95 -58.35
N ALA A 825 12.35 -13.94 -58.63
CA ALA A 825 11.92 -12.54 -58.72
C ALA A 825 11.06 -12.26 -59.96
N ASP A 826 11.31 -12.98 -61.06
CA ASP A 826 10.48 -12.99 -62.27
C ASP A 826 9.11 -13.63 -62.01
N GLU A 827 9.06 -14.73 -61.24
CA GLU A 827 7.82 -15.42 -60.92
C GLU A 827 6.95 -14.68 -59.90
N THR A 828 7.55 -14.13 -58.84
CA THR A 828 6.81 -13.32 -57.85
C THR A 828 6.27 -12.04 -58.49
N SER A 829 7.03 -11.39 -59.37
CA SER A 829 6.55 -10.27 -60.20
C SER A 829 5.39 -10.68 -61.13
N SER A 830 5.55 -11.76 -61.91
CA SER A 830 4.50 -12.27 -62.82
C SER A 830 3.19 -12.62 -62.09
N ALA A 831 3.29 -13.13 -60.87
CA ALA A 831 2.17 -13.49 -60.01
C ALA A 831 1.63 -12.31 -59.16
N GLY A 832 2.18 -11.10 -59.28
CA GLY A 832 1.76 -9.92 -58.50
C GLY A 832 1.97 -10.07 -56.99
N LEU A 833 3.00 -10.82 -56.57
CA LEU A 833 3.28 -11.17 -55.19
C LEU A 833 4.41 -10.30 -54.63
N ALA A 834 4.09 -9.41 -53.68
CA ALA A 834 5.07 -8.50 -53.06
C ALA A 834 6.12 -9.19 -52.15
N LYS A 835 5.98 -10.49 -51.88
CA LYS A 835 6.91 -11.32 -51.09
C LYS A 835 6.92 -12.76 -51.62
N PRO A 836 8.02 -13.50 -51.45
CA PRO A 836 8.02 -14.96 -51.64
C PRO A 836 6.88 -15.63 -50.86
N THR A 837 6.11 -16.46 -51.54
CA THR A 837 4.82 -16.98 -51.05
C THR A 837 4.71 -18.47 -51.36
N ARG A 838 4.17 -19.23 -50.40
CA ARG A 838 3.77 -20.64 -50.59
C ARG A 838 2.26 -20.78 -50.62
N PHE A 839 1.73 -21.64 -51.47
CA PHE A 839 0.30 -21.94 -51.59
C PHE A 839 0.00 -23.39 -51.17
N ASP A 840 -0.91 -23.58 -50.23
CA ASP A 840 -1.30 -24.90 -49.73
C ASP A 840 -2.38 -25.52 -50.64
N LEU A 841 -2.03 -26.59 -51.37
CA LEU A 841 -2.93 -27.23 -52.33
C LEU A 841 -3.83 -28.32 -51.71
N ARG A 842 -3.75 -28.55 -50.39
CA ARG A 842 -4.67 -29.42 -49.64
C ARG A 842 -5.80 -28.63 -49.00
N HIS A 843 -5.53 -27.43 -48.49
CA HIS A 843 -6.53 -26.57 -47.83
C HIS A 843 -7.31 -25.68 -48.80
N ARG A 844 -7.77 -26.25 -49.92
CA ARG A 844 -8.49 -25.52 -50.97
C ARG A 844 -9.98 -25.31 -50.65
N ILE A 845 -10.55 -24.25 -51.20
CA ILE A 845 -11.97 -23.88 -51.04
C ILE A 845 -12.62 -23.61 -52.41
N LEU A 846 -13.96 -23.66 -52.47
CA LEU A 846 -14.71 -23.18 -53.62
C LEU A 846 -15.42 -21.86 -53.29
N VAL A 847 -15.09 -20.81 -54.03
CA VAL A 847 -15.73 -19.48 -53.95
C VAL A 847 -16.40 -19.19 -55.29
N ARG A 848 -17.62 -18.65 -55.29
CA ARG A 848 -18.33 -18.29 -56.54
C ARG A 848 -17.59 -17.14 -57.23
N VAL A 849 -17.62 -17.10 -58.56
CA VAL A 849 -16.96 -16.03 -59.35
C VAL A 849 -17.55 -14.63 -59.06
N ASP A 850 -18.78 -14.55 -58.57
CA ASP A 850 -19.49 -13.31 -58.21
C ASP A 850 -19.42 -12.92 -56.71
N ASP A 851 -18.72 -13.69 -55.86
CA ASP A 851 -18.58 -13.38 -54.43
C ASP A 851 -17.55 -12.26 -54.17
N GLY A 852 -17.95 -11.02 -54.45
CA GLY A 852 -17.19 -9.81 -54.14
C GLY A 852 -16.95 -9.55 -52.64
N SER A 853 -17.53 -10.36 -51.73
CA SER A 853 -17.17 -10.33 -50.30
C SER A 853 -15.92 -11.15 -49.97
N ARG A 854 -15.42 -11.94 -50.94
CA ARG A 854 -14.23 -12.80 -50.82
C ARG A 854 -13.20 -12.62 -51.91
N LEU A 855 -13.60 -12.23 -53.12
CA LEU A 855 -12.73 -11.97 -54.27
C LEU A 855 -12.62 -10.46 -54.49
N HIS A 856 -11.49 -9.88 -54.06
CA HIS A 856 -11.28 -8.43 -54.10
C HIS A 856 -10.67 -7.93 -55.42
N ARG A 857 -9.57 -8.54 -55.89
CA ARG A 857 -8.89 -8.16 -57.15
C ARG A 857 -7.99 -9.27 -57.67
N ARG A 858 -7.70 -9.29 -58.97
CA ARG A 858 -6.61 -10.11 -59.54
C ARG A 858 -5.25 -9.51 -59.16
N LEU A 859 -4.21 -10.35 -59.06
CA LEU A 859 -2.81 -9.92 -58.86
C LEU A 859 -1.97 -10.15 -60.11
N GLY A 860 -2.04 -11.36 -60.68
CA GLY A 860 -1.22 -11.76 -61.83
C GLY A 860 -1.49 -13.21 -62.24
N SER A 861 -0.46 -13.87 -62.77
CA SER A 861 -0.51 -15.26 -63.21
C SER A 861 0.84 -15.95 -63.01
N LEU A 862 0.83 -17.23 -62.65
CA LEU A 862 2.04 -18.05 -62.55
C LEU A 862 2.84 -18.10 -63.86
N SER A 863 4.17 -18.16 -63.75
CA SER A 863 5.07 -18.43 -64.86
C SER A 863 4.84 -19.84 -65.45
N ARG A 864 5.30 -20.08 -66.69
CA ARG A 864 5.25 -21.42 -67.30
C ARG A 864 6.05 -22.48 -66.51
N LYS A 865 7.10 -22.08 -65.78
CA LYS A 865 7.83 -22.96 -64.83
C LYS A 865 6.98 -23.27 -63.59
N SER A 866 6.30 -22.24 -63.06
CA SER A 866 5.45 -22.35 -61.87
C SER A 866 4.20 -23.19 -62.12
N ASP A 867 3.54 -23.10 -63.29
CA ASP A 867 2.38 -23.96 -63.61
C ASP A 867 2.78 -25.44 -63.79
N GLN A 868 3.99 -25.71 -64.31
CA GLN A 868 4.54 -27.08 -64.34
C GLN A 868 4.76 -27.64 -62.93
N ARG A 869 5.31 -26.84 -62.01
CA ARG A 869 5.45 -27.23 -60.59
C ARG A 869 4.10 -27.34 -59.89
N LEU A 870 3.12 -26.49 -60.20
CA LEU A 870 1.75 -26.60 -59.71
C LEU A 870 1.15 -27.97 -60.05
N MET A 871 1.32 -28.46 -61.29
CA MET A 871 0.84 -29.78 -61.68
C MET A 871 1.50 -30.92 -60.89
N GLN A 872 2.79 -30.82 -60.56
CA GLN A 872 3.48 -31.79 -59.69
C GLN A 872 2.95 -31.72 -58.25
N SER A 873 2.86 -30.53 -57.66
CA SER A 873 2.35 -30.34 -56.30
C SER A 873 0.88 -30.74 -56.15
N ILE A 874 0.04 -30.62 -57.20
CA ILE A 874 -1.33 -31.18 -57.23
C ILE A 874 -1.30 -32.71 -57.10
N GLN A 875 -0.39 -33.41 -57.79
CA GLN A 875 -0.27 -34.87 -57.66
C GLN A 875 0.12 -35.29 -56.24
N PHE A 876 1.01 -34.55 -55.57
CA PHE A 876 1.36 -34.78 -54.16
C PHE A 876 0.28 -34.34 -53.16
N ALA A 877 -0.61 -33.42 -53.53
CA ALA A 877 -1.77 -33.04 -52.72
C ALA A 877 -2.78 -34.20 -52.61
N GLY A 878 -2.95 -34.96 -53.71
CA GLY A 878 -3.87 -36.09 -53.81
C GLY A 878 -5.29 -35.67 -54.24
N ASP A 879 -6.26 -36.59 -54.10
CA ASP A 879 -7.67 -36.26 -54.37
C ASP A 879 -8.23 -35.37 -53.26
N VAL A 880 -8.25 -34.07 -53.55
CA VAL A 880 -8.76 -33.01 -52.69
C VAL A 880 -10.02 -32.46 -53.35
N SER A 881 -11.17 -32.80 -52.75
CA SER A 881 -12.49 -32.29 -53.09
C SER A 881 -12.86 -31.10 -52.18
N PRO A 882 -12.63 -29.84 -52.61
CA PRO A 882 -12.99 -28.64 -51.84
C PRO A 882 -14.51 -28.44 -51.77
N LEU A 883 -14.97 -27.71 -50.76
CA LEU A 883 -16.39 -27.42 -50.53
C LEU A 883 -16.74 -25.95 -50.85
N PRO A 884 -17.97 -25.67 -51.34
CA PRO A 884 -18.50 -24.31 -51.48
C PRO A 884 -18.56 -23.55 -50.14
N VAL A 885 -18.02 -22.33 -50.11
CA VAL A 885 -18.04 -21.47 -48.93
C VAL A 885 -19.35 -20.67 -48.87
N GLY A 886 -20.44 -21.34 -48.49
CA GLY A 886 -21.74 -20.68 -48.31
C GLY A 886 -22.90 -21.60 -47.90
N GLU A 887 -22.93 -22.85 -48.36
CA GLU A 887 -23.98 -23.79 -47.97
C GLU A 887 -23.80 -24.25 -46.51
N GLY A 888 -24.82 -24.02 -45.69
CA GLY A 888 -24.77 -24.31 -44.26
C GLY A 888 -24.66 -25.81 -43.96
N ALA A 889 -23.87 -26.16 -42.95
CA ALA A 889 -23.71 -27.54 -42.44
C ALA A 889 -24.96 -28.00 -41.67
N GLY A 890 -26.09 -28.14 -42.38
CA GLY A 890 -27.44 -28.38 -41.86
C GLY A 890 -28.13 -29.62 -42.42
N ILE A 891 -27.38 -30.65 -42.83
CA ILE A 891 -27.91 -31.99 -43.15
C ILE A 891 -27.07 -33.02 -42.40
N GLY A 892 -27.72 -33.83 -41.57
CA GLY A 892 -27.08 -34.97 -40.90
C GLY A 892 -26.99 -36.19 -41.80
N ARG A 893 -25.85 -36.89 -41.80
CA ARG A 893 -25.75 -38.29 -42.26
C ARG A 893 -24.99 -39.14 -41.26
N THR A 894 -25.56 -40.31 -40.98
CA THR A 894 -25.12 -41.29 -39.98
C THR A 894 -23.79 -41.94 -40.37
N PRO A 895 -22.86 -42.21 -39.43
CA PRO A 895 -21.70 -43.04 -39.71
C PRO A 895 -22.12 -44.51 -39.93
N VAL A 896 -22.00 -44.99 -41.17
CA VAL A 896 -22.14 -46.42 -41.53
C VAL A 896 -20.75 -47.08 -41.48
N VAL A 897 -20.70 -48.35 -41.08
CA VAL A 897 -19.46 -49.06 -40.70
C VAL A 897 -19.06 -50.12 -41.72
N GLU A 898 -17.82 -50.04 -42.23
CA GLU A 898 -17.07 -51.19 -42.78
C GLU A 898 -15.58 -50.82 -43.01
N ARG A 899 -14.57 -51.71 -42.93
CA ARG A 899 -14.22 -52.69 -41.86
C ARG A 899 -12.78 -53.21 -42.08
N ARG A 900 -11.91 -53.13 -41.04
CA ARG A 900 -10.65 -53.91 -40.87
C ARG A 900 -9.50 -53.59 -41.87
N ALA A 901 -8.21 -53.85 -41.56
CA ALA A 901 -7.66 -54.90 -40.68
C ALA A 901 -6.38 -54.55 -39.89
N LYS A 902 -6.08 -55.43 -38.89
CA LYS A 902 -4.79 -55.90 -38.29
C LYS A 902 -3.51 -55.09 -38.61
N LYS A 903 -2.55 -54.83 -37.70
CA LYS A 903 -1.86 -55.66 -36.67
C LYS A 903 -1.00 -54.66 -35.81
N VAL A 904 -0.49 -54.83 -34.59
CA VAL A 904 -0.35 -55.87 -33.52
C VAL A 904 -0.55 -55.15 -32.16
N VAL A 905 -0.79 -55.86 -31.05
CA VAL A 905 -0.49 -55.37 -29.67
C VAL A 905 0.33 -56.44 -28.93
N HIS A 906 1.30 -56.03 -28.10
CA HIS A 906 1.96 -56.87 -27.10
C HIS A 906 1.85 -56.20 -25.72
N PRO A 907 1.37 -56.90 -24.66
CA PRO A 907 1.24 -56.34 -23.32
C PRO A 907 2.52 -56.54 -22.48
N PRO A 908 2.88 -55.59 -21.61
CA PRO A 908 3.82 -55.85 -20.51
C PRO A 908 3.15 -56.68 -19.41
N ALA A 909 3.93 -57.51 -18.72
CA ALA A 909 3.45 -58.39 -17.66
C ALA A 909 3.22 -57.65 -16.32
N PRO A 910 2.35 -58.16 -15.42
CA PRO A 910 2.15 -57.61 -14.08
C PRO A 910 3.28 -58.01 -13.13
N SER A 911 3.45 -57.24 -12.05
CA SER A 911 4.29 -57.58 -10.89
C SER A 911 3.49 -57.37 -9.57
N PRO A 912 3.84 -58.10 -8.50
CA PRO A 912 2.83 -58.57 -7.55
C PRO A 912 2.60 -57.68 -6.32
N ALA A 913 1.50 -57.97 -5.62
CA ALA A 913 1.16 -57.34 -4.35
C ALA A 913 2.05 -57.85 -3.20
N ILE A 914 2.36 -56.94 -2.26
CA ILE A 914 2.82 -57.26 -0.90
C ILE A 914 1.95 -56.43 0.06
N GLY A 915 1.58 -56.99 1.21
CA GLY A 915 0.81 -56.29 2.25
C GLY A 915 1.27 -56.65 3.65
N ARG A 916 0.86 -55.85 4.63
CA ARG A 916 1.32 -55.82 6.04
C ARG A 916 2.79 -55.36 6.15
N ARG A 917 3.15 -54.42 7.01
CA ARG A 917 2.55 -54.07 8.33
C ARG A 917 1.99 -52.66 8.39
#